data_AF-A0A8C5H3I9-F1
#
_entry.id   AF-A0A8C5H3I9-F1
#
_cell.length_a   1.000
_cell.length_b   1.000
_cell.length_c   1.000
_cell.angle_alpha   90.00
_cell.angle_beta   90.00
_cell.angle_gamma   90.00
#
_symmetry.space_group_name_H-M   'P 1'
#
loop_
_entity.id
_entity.type
_entity.pdbx_description
1 polymer ?
#
loop_
_entity_poly.entity_id
_entity_poly.type
_entity_poly.pdbx_seq_one_letter_code
_entity_poly.pdbx_strand_id
1 'polypeptide(L)'
;MVEEHICATGIAAKLRSQWDRDDGLGQNNNAVKFLGQDFESLRAQSLRSGRLFEDNLFPCSTSSLGFNELGPRSSKTQGVRWIRPPEFCRRPEFIVDGATRTDICQGALGDCWLLAAIASLTLNDNLLHRVVPHGQSFSQGYAGIFHFQFWQFGEWVEVVIDDRLPVKDGKLLFVHSAEGTEFWSALLEKAYAKLNGCYEALSGGSTSEGFEDFTGGVTEMFDLDKAPSDLYSIISRAIERGSLLGCSIDITSSTDMEAVTFKKLVKGHAYSVTGVDEVVYRGNLTKLVRIRNPWGEVEWTGSWSDNSREWDGVDRGVKSRLQNRSEDGEFWMSFSDFLREFSRLEICNLTADALQNSQLKKWSSALYQSEWRRGSTAGGCRNYPATFWLNPQFKLALQHPDSSANGDCTFLVALMQKDRRKKRREGKDMETIGFALYEVRTSSGKSGVHLKRDFFLTHGSSARSELFINLREVSSRLRLPVGEYIIVPSTFEPHKESDFTLRVFSEKPDMEISVTELQTILNRIIGKRKRLYDDVHTLAHHKQGFIGVTVIFSDQFNKIDCFSFLQTIFRQFDLDKSGTMSSYEMRMALESAGFKLTNHLFQLIILRYTEADMSVDFDNFVTCLVRLETMFNTFHTIDTDKDGQIALNFFQV
;
A
#
# COMPACT_ATOMS: atom_id res chain seq x y z
N MET A 1 -42.60 0.73 -2.23
CA MET A 1 -41.80 -0.49 -2.08
C MET A 1 -40.37 -0.04 -2.07
N VAL A 2 -39.72 -0.11 -0.90
CA VAL A 2 -38.28 0.14 -0.81
C VAL A 2 -37.64 -1.05 -1.49
N GLU A 3 -36.94 -0.84 -2.61
CA GLU A 3 -36.07 -1.87 -3.18
C GLU A 3 -34.99 -2.14 -2.13
N GLU A 4 -35.09 -3.27 -1.43
CA GLU A 4 -33.98 -3.75 -0.62
C GLU A 4 -32.83 -4.06 -1.59
N HIS A 5 -31.79 -3.23 -1.56
CA HIS A 5 -30.56 -3.53 -2.26
C HIS A 5 -30.03 -4.87 -1.74
N ILE A 6 -29.99 -5.88 -2.61
CA ILE A 6 -29.35 -7.16 -2.31
C ILE A 6 -27.86 -6.90 -2.18
N CYS A 7 -27.39 -6.74 -0.94
CA CYS A 7 -25.97 -6.57 -0.65
C CYS A 7 -25.31 -7.93 -0.47
N ALA A 8 -24.39 -8.28 -1.37
CA ALA A 8 -23.52 -9.43 -1.16
C ALA A 8 -22.60 -9.17 0.04
N THR A 9 -22.36 -10.20 0.86
CA THR A 9 -21.36 -10.19 1.94
C THR A 9 -20.40 -11.38 1.79
N GLY A 10 -19.27 -11.36 2.51
CA GLY A 10 -18.29 -12.45 2.44
C GLY A 10 -17.56 -12.53 1.10
N ILE A 11 -17.31 -13.75 0.61
CA ILE A 11 -16.51 -13.98 -0.61
C ILE A 11 -17.21 -13.49 -1.88
N ALA A 12 -18.54 -13.55 -1.96
CA ALA A 12 -19.28 -13.03 -3.10
C ALA A 12 -19.05 -11.52 -3.29
N ALA A 13 -19.02 -10.75 -2.20
CA ALA A 13 -18.69 -9.33 -2.23
C ALA A 13 -17.25 -9.08 -2.70
N LYS A 14 -16.28 -9.87 -2.22
CA LYS A 14 -14.87 -9.77 -2.63
C LYS A 14 -14.68 -10.05 -4.12
N LEU A 15 -15.35 -11.08 -4.66
CA LEU A 15 -15.29 -11.42 -6.09
C LEU A 15 -15.93 -10.35 -6.96
N ARG A 16 -17.12 -9.84 -6.58
CA ARG A 16 -17.75 -8.72 -7.31
C ARG A 16 -16.85 -7.49 -7.35
N SER A 17 -16.27 -7.12 -6.21
CA SER A 17 -15.33 -6.00 -6.12
C SER A 17 -14.09 -6.23 -7.01
N GLN A 18 -13.62 -7.47 -7.15
CA GLN A 18 -12.53 -7.77 -8.08
C GLN A 18 -12.95 -7.58 -9.55
N TRP A 19 -14.13 -8.05 -9.95
CA TRP A 19 -14.64 -7.82 -11.31
C TRP A 19 -14.85 -6.33 -11.61
N ASP A 20 -15.40 -5.57 -10.66
CA ASP A 20 -15.57 -4.12 -10.81
C ASP A 20 -14.21 -3.43 -11.06
N ARG A 21 -13.14 -3.90 -10.41
CA ARG A 21 -11.77 -3.40 -10.62
C ARG A 21 -11.22 -3.75 -11.99
N ASP A 22 -11.46 -4.98 -12.45
CA ASP A 22 -11.07 -5.42 -13.78
C ASP A 22 -11.79 -4.58 -14.87
N ASP A 23 -13.02 -4.12 -14.59
CA ASP A 23 -13.79 -3.17 -15.41
C ASP A 23 -13.35 -1.69 -15.24
N GLY A 24 -12.35 -1.42 -14.40
CA GLY A 24 -11.73 -0.11 -14.23
C GLY A 24 -12.12 0.68 -12.98
N LEU A 25 -12.91 0.12 -12.05
CA LEU A 25 -13.16 0.75 -10.74
C LEU A 25 -11.85 0.86 -9.94
N GLY A 26 -11.62 2.01 -9.31
CA GLY A 26 -10.38 2.30 -8.58
C GLY A 26 -9.28 2.94 -9.43
N GLN A 27 -9.56 3.26 -10.70
CA GLN A 27 -8.74 4.21 -11.45
C GLN A 27 -9.06 5.65 -11.03
N ASN A 28 -8.16 6.62 -11.24
CA ASN A 28 -8.36 8.01 -10.81
C ASN A 28 -9.64 8.65 -11.40
N ASN A 29 -9.97 8.33 -12.65
CA ASN A 29 -11.19 8.80 -13.32
C ASN A 29 -12.46 8.01 -12.96
N ASN A 30 -12.33 6.89 -12.23
CA ASN A 30 -13.43 6.03 -11.80
C ASN A 30 -13.15 5.53 -10.36
N ALA A 31 -12.96 6.48 -9.46
CA ALA A 31 -12.54 6.21 -8.09
C ALA A 31 -13.62 5.45 -7.30
N VAL A 32 -13.19 4.60 -6.37
CA VAL A 32 -14.09 3.90 -5.44
C VAL A 32 -14.75 4.92 -4.52
N LYS A 33 -16.08 4.89 -4.44
CA LYS A 33 -16.85 5.78 -3.56
C LYS A 33 -16.70 5.34 -2.11
N PHE A 34 -16.00 6.12 -1.29
CA PHE A 34 -15.77 5.77 0.12
C PHE A 34 -17.10 5.68 0.87
N LEU A 35 -17.33 4.53 1.51
CA LEU A 35 -18.58 4.22 2.22
C LEU A 35 -19.85 4.40 1.36
N GLY A 36 -19.73 4.27 0.04
CA GLY A 36 -20.85 4.39 -0.89
C GLY A 36 -21.40 5.81 -1.07
N GLN A 37 -20.72 6.84 -0.59
CA GLN A 37 -21.13 8.24 -0.78
C GLN A 37 -20.73 8.75 -2.16
N ASP A 38 -21.72 9.26 -2.92
CA ASP A 38 -21.53 9.88 -4.22
C ASP A 38 -21.63 11.41 -4.11
N PHE A 39 -20.54 12.12 -4.44
CA PHE A 39 -20.46 13.58 -4.28
C PHE A 39 -21.59 14.31 -5.03
N GLU A 40 -21.77 14.03 -6.32
CA GLU A 40 -22.72 14.74 -7.16
C GLU A 40 -24.17 14.50 -6.73
N SER A 41 -24.52 13.26 -6.39
CA SER A 41 -25.86 12.90 -5.92
C SER A 41 -26.20 13.56 -4.59
N LEU A 42 -25.26 13.54 -3.64
CA LEU A 42 -25.43 14.14 -2.31
C LEU A 42 -25.49 15.67 -2.41
N ARG A 43 -24.61 16.29 -3.21
CA ARG A 43 -24.64 17.73 -3.49
C ARG A 43 -25.96 18.15 -4.12
N ALA A 44 -26.43 17.42 -5.15
CA ALA A 44 -27.70 17.72 -5.79
C ALA A 44 -28.88 17.55 -4.83
N GLN A 45 -28.85 16.57 -3.93
CA GLN A 45 -29.86 16.39 -2.88
C GLN A 45 -29.86 17.57 -1.89
N SER A 46 -28.71 17.99 -1.41
CA SER A 46 -28.56 19.14 -0.51
C SER A 46 -29.08 20.42 -1.17
N LEU A 47 -28.68 20.69 -2.42
CA LEU A 47 -29.17 21.84 -3.20
C LEU A 47 -30.70 21.81 -3.37
N ARG A 48 -31.29 20.66 -3.72
CA ARG A 48 -32.76 20.51 -3.84
C ARG A 48 -33.49 20.73 -2.52
N SER A 49 -32.91 20.30 -1.41
CA SER A 49 -33.52 20.41 -0.08
C SER A 49 -33.35 21.79 0.56
N GLY A 50 -32.44 22.61 0.05
CA GLY A 50 -32.04 23.89 0.67
C GLY A 50 -31.30 23.72 2.00
N ARG A 51 -30.81 22.51 2.32
CA ARG A 51 -30.05 22.21 3.55
C ARG A 51 -28.60 21.89 3.21
N LEU A 52 -27.69 22.40 4.03
CA LEU A 52 -26.27 22.06 3.91
C LEU A 52 -26.06 20.58 4.25
N PHE A 53 -25.12 19.96 3.56
CA PHE A 53 -24.76 18.56 3.77
C PHE A 53 -24.24 18.34 5.18
N GLU A 54 -24.69 17.25 5.79
CA GLU A 54 -24.22 16.78 7.08
C GLU A 54 -23.73 15.34 6.94
N ASP A 55 -22.45 15.13 7.19
CA ASP A 55 -21.84 13.83 7.03
C ASP A 55 -22.09 12.93 8.24
N ASN A 56 -23.10 12.08 8.13
CA ASN A 56 -23.44 11.11 9.19
C ASN A 56 -22.37 10.01 9.36
N LEU A 57 -21.48 9.82 8.37
CA LEU A 57 -20.43 8.81 8.42
C LEU A 57 -19.13 9.33 9.03
N PHE A 58 -19.02 10.65 9.22
CA PHE A 58 -17.93 11.29 9.97
C PHE A 58 -18.50 12.44 10.81
N PRO A 59 -19.23 12.10 11.89
CA PRO A 59 -20.03 13.07 12.63
C PRO A 59 -19.17 14.12 13.33
N CYS A 60 -19.75 15.29 13.60
CA CYS A 60 -19.12 16.36 14.39
C CYS A 60 -19.10 16.03 15.89
N SER A 61 -18.39 14.99 16.27
CA SER A 61 -18.32 14.45 17.63
C SER A 61 -16.86 14.19 18.05
N THR A 62 -16.66 13.89 19.32
CA THR A 62 -15.34 13.56 19.88
C THR A 62 -14.74 12.29 19.28
N SER A 63 -15.55 11.35 18.80
CA SER A 63 -15.04 10.13 18.15
C SER A 63 -14.33 10.41 16.82
N SER A 64 -14.70 11.49 16.13
CA SER A 64 -14.04 11.93 14.89
C SER A 64 -12.74 12.68 15.17
N LEU A 65 -12.59 13.26 16.37
CA LEU A 65 -11.34 13.86 16.82
C LEU A 65 -10.33 12.77 17.22
N GLY A 66 -10.75 11.79 18.01
CA GLY A 66 -9.82 10.76 18.48
C GLY A 66 -10.39 9.78 19.49
N PHE A 67 -9.48 9.01 20.08
CA PHE A 67 -9.77 7.91 20.99
C PHE A 67 -8.92 7.94 22.28
N ASN A 68 -7.78 8.65 22.29
CA ASN A 68 -6.90 8.77 23.46
C ASN A 68 -6.53 10.24 23.72
N GLU A 69 -5.45 10.76 23.13
CA GLU A 69 -4.97 12.14 23.29
C GLU A 69 -5.97 13.17 22.77
N LEU A 70 -6.78 12.82 21.78
CA LEU A 70 -7.91 13.62 21.29
C LEU A 70 -9.25 12.94 21.56
N GLY A 71 -9.28 12.00 22.51
CA GLY A 71 -10.49 11.30 22.91
C GLY A 71 -11.48 12.16 23.71
N PRO A 72 -12.65 11.59 24.08
CA PRO A 72 -13.71 12.32 24.78
C PRO A 72 -13.35 12.86 26.17
N ARG A 73 -12.30 12.31 26.82
CA ARG A 73 -11.86 12.72 28.16
C ARG A 73 -10.63 13.62 28.16
N SER A 74 -10.13 13.97 26.98
CA SER A 74 -8.93 14.78 26.85
C SER A 74 -9.23 16.26 27.08
N SER A 75 -8.38 16.92 27.87
CA SER A 75 -8.44 18.38 28.02
C SER A 75 -8.14 19.12 26.70
N LYS A 76 -7.42 18.47 25.77
CA LYS A 76 -7.11 19.02 24.45
C LYS A 76 -8.37 19.28 23.63
N THR A 77 -9.39 18.41 23.73
CA THR A 77 -10.64 18.50 22.98
C THR A 77 -11.77 19.25 23.71
N GLN A 78 -11.57 19.62 24.98
CA GLN A 78 -12.53 20.43 25.71
C GLN A 78 -12.68 21.82 25.07
N GLY A 79 -13.93 22.23 24.85
CA GLY A 79 -14.27 23.52 24.24
C GLY A 79 -14.20 23.56 22.71
N VAL A 80 -13.84 22.46 22.05
CA VAL A 80 -13.85 22.35 20.59
C VAL A 80 -15.28 22.41 20.06
N ARG A 81 -15.50 23.25 19.05
CA ARG A 81 -16.76 23.36 18.31
C ARG A 81 -16.52 23.08 16.84
N TRP A 82 -17.50 22.48 16.18
CA TRP A 82 -17.45 22.23 14.74
C TRP A 82 -18.18 23.36 14.03
N ILE A 83 -17.44 24.15 13.24
CA ILE A 83 -17.94 25.39 12.63
C ILE A 83 -17.62 25.37 11.14
N ARG A 84 -18.55 25.78 10.28
CA ARG A 84 -18.29 25.90 8.84
C ARG A 84 -17.54 27.20 8.53
N PRO A 85 -16.66 27.24 7.50
CA PRO A 85 -15.95 28.45 7.10
C PRO A 85 -16.84 29.71 6.94
N PRO A 86 -18.05 29.64 6.33
CA PRO A 86 -18.91 30.81 6.19
C PRO A 86 -19.45 31.39 7.51
N GLU A 87 -19.36 30.66 8.63
CA GLU A 87 -19.87 31.12 9.93
C GLU A 87 -18.88 32.03 10.68
N PHE A 88 -17.57 31.96 10.36
CA PHE A 88 -16.55 32.76 11.04
C PHE A 88 -15.58 33.48 10.09
N CYS A 89 -15.56 33.13 8.80
CA CYS A 89 -14.84 33.85 7.75
C CYS A 89 -15.84 34.57 6.83
N ARG A 90 -15.63 35.88 6.59
CA ARG A 90 -16.56 36.71 5.80
C ARG A 90 -16.62 36.34 4.32
N ARG A 91 -15.50 35.87 3.76
CA ARG A 91 -15.35 35.49 2.35
C ARG A 91 -14.49 34.23 2.31
N PRO A 92 -15.04 33.06 2.67
CA PRO A 92 -14.31 31.83 2.57
C PRO A 92 -14.11 31.49 1.10
N GLU A 93 -12.88 31.14 0.76
CA GLU A 93 -12.50 30.67 -0.55
C GLU A 93 -11.97 29.25 -0.42
N PHE A 94 -12.20 28.44 -1.46
CA PHE A 94 -11.68 27.08 -1.45
C PHE A 94 -10.17 27.12 -1.70
N ILE A 95 -9.77 27.73 -2.82
CA ILE A 95 -8.38 27.99 -3.22
C ILE A 95 -8.28 29.46 -3.68
N VAL A 96 -7.24 30.18 -3.28
CA VAL A 96 -6.98 31.59 -3.66
C VAL A 96 -5.68 31.68 -4.46
N ASP A 97 -5.72 32.17 -5.70
CA ASP A 97 -4.54 32.38 -6.56
C ASP A 97 -3.64 31.13 -6.76
N GLY A 98 -4.23 29.94 -6.68
CA GLY A 98 -3.55 28.65 -6.79
C GLY A 98 -3.25 28.08 -5.41
N ALA A 99 -3.26 26.75 -5.29
CA ALA A 99 -3.00 26.11 -4.01
C ALA A 99 -1.48 25.98 -3.83
N THR A 100 -0.96 26.66 -2.82
CA THR A 100 0.48 26.80 -2.59
C THR A 100 0.88 26.17 -1.26
N ARG A 101 2.17 25.88 -1.10
CA ARG A 101 2.70 25.34 0.15
C ARG A 101 2.47 26.25 1.35
N THR A 102 2.36 27.58 1.19
CA THR A 102 2.10 28.51 2.29
C THR A 102 0.68 28.39 2.88
N ASP A 103 -0.21 27.68 2.20
CA ASP A 103 -1.57 27.39 2.66
C ASP A 103 -1.58 26.26 3.72
N ILE A 104 -0.41 25.72 4.03
CA ILE A 104 -0.18 24.59 4.93
C ILE A 104 0.62 25.06 6.14
N CYS A 105 -0.07 25.35 7.23
CA CYS A 105 0.49 25.59 8.55
C CYS A 105 -0.08 24.57 9.55
N GLN A 106 0.81 23.81 10.21
CA GLN A 106 0.41 22.78 11.17
C GLN A 106 -0.36 23.36 12.36
N GLY A 107 -1.43 22.67 12.76
CA GLY A 107 -2.15 22.96 13.99
C GLY A 107 -1.64 22.15 15.19
N ALA A 108 -2.55 21.76 16.08
CA ALA A 108 -2.22 21.08 17.33
C ALA A 108 -2.06 19.53 17.21
N LEU A 109 -2.04 18.99 15.98
CA LEU A 109 -1.91 17.55 15.71
C LEU A 109 -0.48 17.23 15.25
N GLY A 110 0.05 16.07 15.68
CA GLY A 110 1.38 15.58 15.30
C GLY A 110 1.42 14.90 13.94
N ASP A 111 0.81 15.51 12.92
CA ASP A 111 0.70 14.98 11.54
C ASP A 111 1.56 15.76 10.54
N CYS A 112 2.68 16.33 11.01
CA CYS A 112 3.69 17.01 10.20
C CYS A 112 4.07 16.26 8.92
N TRP A 113 4.13 14.92 8.98
CA TRP A 113 4.41 14.05 7.84
C TRP A 113 3.40 14.20 6.70
N LEU A 114 2.12 14.35 7.02
CA LEU A 114 1.04 14.56 6.06
C LEU A 114 1.14 15.97 5.47
N LEU A 115 1.40 16.96 6.32
CA LEU A 115 1.50 18.36 5.92
C LEU A 115 2.72 18.61 5.01
N ALA A 116 3.85 18.00 5.32
CA ALA A 116 5.02 18.01 4.44
C ALA A 116 4.74 17.32 3.09
N ALA A 117 3.88 16.29 3.09
CA ALA A 117 3.44 15.65 1.86
C ALA A 117 2.52 16.56 1.04
N ILE A 118 1.55 17.23 1.67
CA ILE A 118 0.64 18.18 1.02
C ILE A 118 1.43 19.37 0.47
N ALA A 119 2.36 19.93 1.25
CA ALA A 119 3.21 21.02 0.80
C ALA A 119 4.03 20.65 -0.45
N SER A 120 4.56 19.43 -0.51
CA SER A 120 5.27 18.95 -1.72
C SER A 120 4.32 18.76 -2.90
N LEU A 121 3.08 18.30 -2.66
CA LEU A 121 2.06 18.11 -3.69
C LEU A 121 1.73 19.42 -4.42
N THR A 122 1.74 20.57 -3.72
CA THR A 122 1.50 21.90 -4.32
C THR A 122 2.56 22.33 -5.34
N LEU A 123 3.71 21.64 -5.40
CA LEU A 123 4.73 21.90 -6.42
C LEU A 123 4.38 21.29 -7.78
N ASN A 124 3.31 20.49 -7.85
CA ASN A 124 2.86 19.81 -9.07
C ASN A 124 1.33 19.89 -9.21
N ASP A 125 0.84 20.92 -9.90
CA ASP A 125 -0.59 21.19 -10.12
C ASP A 125 -1.35 19.98 -10.68
N ASN A 126 -0.73 19.23 -11.60
CA ASN A 126 -1.39 18.06 -12.21
C ASN A 126 -1.66 16.96 -11.19
N LEU A 127 -0.76 16.75 -10.22
CA LEU A 127 -0.95 15.79 -9.14
C LEU A 127 -1.91 16.33 -8.10
N LEU A 128 -1.78 17.62 -7.76
CA LEU A 128 -2.68 18.28 -6.84
C LEU A 128 -4.14 18.12 -7.30
N HIS A 129 -4.43 18.34 -8.57
CA HIS A 129 -5.80 18.22 -9.10
C HIS A 129 -6.33 16.79 -9.20
N ARG A 130 -5.47 15.77 -9.08
CA ARG A 130 -5.93 14.39 -8.88
C ARG A 130 -6.49 14.18 -7.48
N VAL A 131 -5.91 14.85 -6.48
CA VAL A 131 -6.29 14.72 -5.07
C VAL A 131 -7.38 15.73 -4.69
N VAL A 132 -7.30 16.95 -5.24
CA VAL A 132 -8.19 18.09 -5.00
C VAL A 132 -8.89 18.45 -6.32
N PRO A 133 -10.02 17.81 -6.64
CA PRO A 133 -10.74 18.05 -7.88
C PRO A 133 -11.16 19.50 -8.06
N HIS A 134 -11.15 19.96 -9.32
CA HIS A 134 -11.64 21.28 -9.71
C HIS A 134 -13.16 21.45 -9.50
N GLY A 135 -13.63 22.70 -9.53
CA GLY A 135 -15.06 23.01 -9.52
C GLY A 135 -15.68 23.11 -8.12
N GLN A 136 -14.88 22.97 -7.07
CA GLN A 136 -15.28 23.15 -5.68
C GLN A 136 -15.19 24.63 -5.27
N SER A 137 -16.22 25.15 -4.60
CA SER A 137 -16.28 26.56 -4.19
C SER A 137 -17.26 26.78 -3.03
N PHE A 138 -17.02 27.81 -2.22
CA PHE A 138 -17.96 28.32 -1.22
C PHE A 138 -19.01 29.29 -1.79
N SER A 139 -18.85 29.74 -3.04
CA SER A 139 -19.80 30.65 -3.68
C SER A 139 -20.71 29.92 -4.64
N GLN A 140 -20.18 29.40 -5.75
CA GLN A 140 -20.99 28.81 -6.81
C GLN A 140 -21.43 27.37 -6.49
N GLY A 141 -22.74 27.17 -6.37
CA GLY A 141 -23.32 25.84 -6.13
C GLY A 141 -22.89 25.21 -4.81
N TYR A 142 -22.63 26.05 -3.80
CA TYR A 142 -22.26 25.65 -2.45
C TYR A 142 -23.43 24.93 -1.75
N ALA A 143 -23.11 23.78 -1.16
CA ALA A 143 -24.05 22.98 -0.38
C ALA A 143 -23.41 22.42 0.91
N GLY A 144 -22.29 23.01 1.36
CA GLY A 144 -21.56 22.55 2.55
C GLY A 144 -20.95 21.15 2.39
N ILE A 145 -20.58 20.77 1.17
CA ILE A 145 -20.07 19.45 0.76
C ILE A 145 -18.87 19.62 -0.16
N PHE A 146 -17.84 18.82 0.07
CA PHE A 146 -16.59 18.78 -0.69
C PHE A 146 -16.14 17.33 -0.89
N HIS A 147 -15.23 17.10 -1.84
CA HIS A 147 -14.68 15.78 -2.09
C HIS A 147 -13.19 15.84 -2.48
N PHE A 148 -12.51 14.75 -2.18
CA PHE A 148 -11.08 14.55 -2.44
C PHE A 148 -10.86 13.12 -2.90
N GLN A 149 -9.74 12.86 -3.59
CA GLN A 149 -9.37 11.50 -3.96
C GLN A 149 -8.01 11.12 -3.38
N PHE A 150 -7.93 9.92 -2.83
CA PHE A 150 -6.70 9.37 -2.28
C PHE A 150 -6.44 8.02 -2.90
N TRP A 151 -5.21 7.75 -3.28
CA TRP A 151 -4.77 6.41 -3.60
C TRP A 151 -4.68 5.59 -2.31
N GLN A 152 -5.27 4.40 -2.30
CA GLN A 152 -5.28 3.46 -1.20
C GLN A 152 -4.99 2.06 -1.73
N PHE A 153 -3.78 1.57 -1.46
CA PHE A 153 -3.42 0.16 -1.63
C PHE A 153 -3.69 -0.42 -3.03
N GLY A 154 -3.50 0.39 -4.07
CA GLY A 154 -3.69 0.04 -5.47
C GLY A 154 -4.81 0.77 -6.18
N GLU A 155 -5.69 1.45 -5.44
CA GLU A 155 -6.95 1.98 -5.97
C GLU A 155 -7.16 3.43 -5.54
N TRP A 156 -7.68 4.27 -6.43
CA TRP A 156 -8.14 5.61 -6.09
C TRP A 156 -9.51 5.53 -5.42
N VAL A 157 -9.65 6.26 -4.31
CA VAL A 157 -10.84 6.31 -3.47
C VAL A 157 -11.30 7.76 -3.33
N GLU A 158 -12.55 8.03 -3.71
CA GLU A 158 -13.19 9.33 -3.51
C GLU A 158 -13.79 9.42 -2.11
N VAL A 159 -13.41 10.46 -1.37
CA VAL A 159 -13.89 10.73 -0.01
C VAL A 159 -14.67 12.04 -0.01
N VAL A 160 -15.96 11.93 0.31
CA VAL A 160 -16.87 13.07 0.48
C VAL A 160 -16.88 13.51 1.94
N ILE A 161 -16.89 14.80 2.20
CA ILE A 161 -17.01 15.38 3.54
C ILE A 161 -17.94 16.60 3.52
N ASP A 162 -18.50 16.94 4.69
CA ASP A 162 -18.99 18.31 4.91
C ASP A 162 -17.85 19.26 5.31
N ASP A 163 -18.12 20.57 5.33
CA ASP A 163 -17.13 21.60 5.63
C ASP A 163 -17.07 22.05 7.10
N ARG A 164 -17.68 21.33 8.04
CA ARG A 164 -17.57 21.67 9.46
C ARG A 164 -16.15 21.34 9.96
N LEU A 165 -15.41 22.32 10.47
CA LEU A 165 -14.04 22.15 10.94
C LEU A 165 -13.93 22.31 12.46
N PRO A 166 -13.03 21.58 13.14
CA PRO A 166 -12.77 21.76 14.56
C PRO A 166 -12.13 23.11 14.86
N VAL A 167 -12.82 23.92 15.67
CA VAL A 167 -12.40 25.26 16.10
C VAL A 167 -12.33 25.31 17.61
N LYS A 168 -11.24 25.87 18.14
CA LYS A 168 -11.03 26.14 19.56
C LYS A 168 -10.58 27.58 19.74
N ASP A 169 -11.19 28.29 20.68
CA ASP A 169 -10.85 29.70 20.98
C ASP A 169 -10.88 30.62 19.73
N GLY A 170 -11.80 30.33 18.80
CA GLY A 170 -11.99 31.09 17.57
C GLY A 170 -10.97 30.82 16.46
N LYS A 171 -10.08 29.83 16.63
CA LYS A 171 -9.08 29.42 15.63
C LYS A 171 -9.27 27.96 15.23
N LEU A 172 -8.93 27.63 13.98
CA LEU A 172 -8.86 26.25 13.53
C LEU A 172 -7.87 25.47 14.42
N LEU A 173 -8.27 24.27 14.83
CA LEU A 173 -7.45 23.44 15.72
C LEU A 173 -6.32 22.72 14.98
N PHE A 174 -6.54 22.38 13.72
CA PHE A 174 -5.62 21.60 12.88
C PHE A 174 -5.09 22.46 11.71
N VAL A 175 -4.78 21.88 10.56
CA VAL A 175 -4.17 22.64 9.46
C VAL A 175 -5.01 23.85 9.04
N HIS A 176 -4.31 24.93 8.69
CA HIS A 176 -4.91 26.15 8.18
C HIS A 176 -3.93 26.89 7.24
N SER A 177 -4.48 27.75 6.40
CA SER A 177 -3.71 28.66 5.54
C SER A 177 -3.27 29.91 6.30
N ALA A 178 -2.08 30.41 5.99
CA ALA A 178 -1.58 31.69 6.51
C ALA A 178 -2.44 32.89 6.05
N GLU A 179 -3.09 32.80 4.90
CA GLU A 179 -3.99 33.84 4.36
C GLU A 179 -5.29 33.96 5.20
N GLY A 180 -5.70 32.88 5.86
CA GLY A 180 -6.86 32.83 6.76
C GLY A 180 -8.24 32.81 6.09
N THR A 181 -8.34 33.07 4.77
CA THR A 181 -9.60 32.95 4.00
C THR A 181 -9.70 31.68 3.17
N GLU A 182 -8.65 30.87 3.14
CA GLU A 182 -8.54 29.68 2.28
C GLU A 182 -8.63 28.38 3.10
N PHE A 183 -9.38 27.39 2.59
CA PHE A 183 -9.79 26.22 3.39
C PHE A 183 -9.57 24.86 2.72
N TRP A 184 -9.04 24.77 1.50
CA TRP A 184 -8.84 23.47 0.83
C TRP A 184 -7.96 22.52 1.65
N SER A 185 -6.89 23.03 2.28
CA SER A 185 -5.95 22.23 3.06
C SER A 185 -6.59 21.65 4.32
N ALA A 186 -7.38 22.46 5.04
CA ALA A 186 -8.16 22.04 6.21
C ALA A 186 -9.20 20.96 5.85
N LEU A 187 -9.86 21.12 4.71
CA LEU A 187 -10.82 20.15 4.21
C LEU A 187 -10.15 18.86 3.71
N LEU A 188 -8.98 18.96 3.09
CA LEU A 188 -8.18 17.82 2.65
C LEU A 188 -7.74 16.96 3.85
N GLU A 189 -7.20 17.59 4.89
CA GLU A 189 -6.81 16.92 6.14
C GLU A 189 -8.03 16.25 6.80
N LYS A 190 -9.19 16.92 6.82
CA LYS A 190 -10.44 16.32 7.32
C LYS A 190 -10.84 15.07 6.52
N ALA A 191 -10.78 15.12 5.20
CA ALA A 191 -11.12 13.98 4.35
C ALA A 191 -10.15 12.81 4.60
N TYR A 192 -8.86 13.10 4.78
CA TYR A 192 -7.86 12.10 5.11
C TYR A 192 -8.02 11.53 6.53
N ALA A 193 -8.42 12.35 7.51
CA ALA A 193 -8.81 11.93 8.85
C ALA A 193 -10.02 10.99 8.82
N LYS A 194 -11.03 11.32 8.02
CA LYS A 194 -12.20 10.47 7.79
C LYS A 194 -11.80 9.12 7.19
N LEU A 195 -10.96 9.12 6.17
CA LEU A 195 -10.46 7.90 5.52
C LEU A 195 -9.75 6.97 6.52
N ASN A 196 -9.03 7.56 7.49
CA ASN A 196 -8.31 6.84 8.54
C ASN A 196 -9.13 6.62 9.83
N GLY A 197 -10.36 7.13 9.89
CA GLY A 197 -11.34 6.93 10.96
C GLY A 197 -11.46 8.08 11.97
N CYS A 198 -10.41 8.86 12.23
CA CYS A 198 -10.42 10.06 13.08
C CYS A 198 -9.14 10.89 12.88
N TYR A 199 -9.11 12.14 13.37
CA TYR A 199 -7.90 12.99 13.31
C TYR A 199 -6.72 12.38 14.07
N GLU A 200 -6.94 11.83 15.28
CA GLU A 200 -5.87 11.24 16.07
C GLU A 200 -5.14 10.07 15.39
N ALA A 201 -5.82 9.37 14.46
CA ALA A 201 -5.19 8.31 13.67
C ALA A 201 -4.08 8.82 12.73
N LEU A 202 -4.05 10.12 12.45
CA LEU A 202 -3.03 10.78 11.64
C LEU A 202 -1.75 11.12 12.44
N SER A 203 -1.81 11.13 13.78
CA SER A 203 -0.65 11.47 14.61
C SER A 203 0.50 10.48 14.42
N GLY A 204 1.68 10.94 13.99
CA GLY A 204 2.86 10.11 13.73
C GLY A 204 2.76 9.28 12.45
N GLY A 205 3.73 9.46 11.56
CA GLY A 205 3.81 8.81 10.24
C GLY A 205 5.07 9.19 9.48
N SER A 206 5.25 8.56 8.32
CA SER A 206 6.31 8.90 7.35
C SER A 206 5.73 9.75 6.23
N THR A 207 6.50 10.72 5.71
CA THR A 207 6.04 11.55 4.58
C THR A 207 5.73 10.72 3.34
N SER A 208 6.45 9.61 3.14
CA SER A 208 6.21 8.60 2.11
C SER A 208 4.77 8.07 2.09
N GLU A 209 4.12 7.95 3.26
CA GLU A 209 2.73 7.51 3.33
C GLU A 209 1.80 8.51 2.63
N GLY A 210 2.02 9.80 2.86
CA GLY A 210 1.25 10.86 2.23
C GLY A 210 1.56 10.94 0.74
N PHE A 211 2.83 10.84 0.35
CA PHE A 211 3.22 10.84 -1.05
C PHE A 211 2.56 9.72 -1.85
N GLU A 212 2.58 8.49 -1.34
CA GLU A 212 1.93 7.33 -1.95
C GLU A 212 0.42 7.57 -2.07
N ASP A 213 -0.22 8.08 -1.03
CA ASP A 213 -1.67 8.29 -1.03
C ASP A 213 -2.11 9.47 -1.93
N PHE A 214 -1.22 10.40 -2.22
CA PHE A 214 -1.49 11.51 -3.14
C PHE A 214 -1.14 11.20 -4.59
N THR A 215 -0.39 10.14 -4.86
CA THR A 215 0.16 9.91 -6.21
C THR A 215 -0.08 8.52 -6.77
N GLY A 216 -0.24 7.51 -5.92
CA GLY A 216 -0.11 6.10 -6.29
C GLY A 216 1.31 5.68 -6.67
N GLY A 217 2.29 6.57 -6.45
CA GLY A 217 3.69 6.38 -6.76
C GLY A 217 4.39 5.40 -5.83
N VAL A 218 5.70 5.29 -6.02
CA VAL A 218 6.56 4.45 -5.19
C VAL A 218 7.67 5.28 -4.56
N THR A 219 7.87 5.06 -3.26
CA THR A 219 8.85 5.82 -2.48
C THR A 219 10.18 5.06 -2.41
N GLU A 220 11.27 5.78 -2.60
CA GLU A 220 12.63 5.33 -2.30
C GLU A 220 13.18 6.16 -1.13
N MET A 221 13.83 5.49 -0.18
CA MET A 221 14.41 6.12 1.00
C MET A 221 15.94 6.09 0.90
N PHE A 222 16.58 7.21 1.22
CA PHE A 222 18.02 7.38 1.25
C PHE A 222 18.46 7.73 2.67
N ASP A 223 19.38 6.93 3.21
CA ASP A 223 20.16 7.26 4.40
C ASP A 223 21.24 8.28 4.00
N LEU A 224 21.16 9.49 4.53
CA LEU A 224 22.02 10.60 4.13
C LEU A 224 23.48 10.43 4.63
N ASP A 225 23.70 9.63 5.68
CA ASP A 225 25.05 9.27 6.12
C ASP A 225 25.75 8.33 5.12
N LYS A 226 24.96 7.60 4.32
CA LYS A 226 25.42 6.69 3.26
C LYS A 226 25.01 7.17 1.87
N ALA A 227 24.78 8.47 1.72
CA ALA A 227 24.31 9.05 0.47
C ALA A 227 25.23 8.70 -0.72
N PRO A 228 24.68 8.33 -1.88
CA PRO A 228 25.50 8.14 -3.08
C PRO A 228 26.09 9.48 -3.54
N SER A 229 27.27 9.44 -4.17
CA SER A 229 27.99 10.66 -4.58
C SER A 229 27.22 11.53 -5.58
N ASP A 230 26.29 10.95 -6.33
CA ASP A 230 25.43 11.63 -7.30
C ASP A 230 24.06 12.04 -6.72
N LEU A 231 23.84 11.95 -5.40
CA LEU A 231 22.54 12.24 -4.76
C LEU A 231 21.98 13.61 -5.14
N TYR A 232 22.82 14.65 -5.23
CA TYR A 232 22.36 15.98 -5.66
C TYR A 232 21.74 15.97 -7.06
N SER A 233 22.33 15.21 -7.99
CA SER A 233 21.78 15.04 -9.34
C SER A 233 20.48 14.22 -9.31
N ILE A 234 20.39 13.21 -8.44
CA ILE A 234 19.16 12.45 -8.21
C ILE A 234 18.04 13.38 -7.76
N ILE A 235 18.29 14.26 -6.77
CA ILE A 235 17.33 15.25 -6.27
C ILE A 235 16.91 16.23 -7.37
N SER A 236 17.87 16.80 -8.12
CA SER A 236 17.57 17.72 -9.23
C SER A 236 16.63 17.10 -10.25
N ARG A 237 16.94 15.87 -10.70
CA ARG A 237 16.10 15.14 -11.67
C ARG A 237 14.72 14.81 -11.10
N ALA A 238 14.65 14.45 -9.83
CA ALA A 238 13.37 14.15 -9.17
C ALA A 238 12.46 15.38 -9.15
N ILE A 239 12.99 16.55 -8.78
CA ILE A 239 12.24 17.81 -8.77
C ILE A 239 11.82 18.21 -10.18
N GLU A 240 12.72 18.15 -11.17
CA GLU A 240 12.41 18.45 -12.58
C GLU A 240 11.30 17.55 -13.15
N ARG A 241 11.19 16.32 -12.65
CA ARG A 241 10.18 15.34 -13.07
C ARG A 241 8.90 15.40 -12.24
N GLY A 242 8.81 16.32 -11.28
CA GLY A 242 7.66 16.50 -10.42
C GLY A 242 7.46 15.36 -9.41
N SER A 243 8.52 14.63 -9.05
CA SER A 243 8.53 13.74 -7.88
C SER A 243 8.29 14.55 -6.61
N LEU A 244 7.77 13.89 -5.58
CA LEU A 244 7.57 14.50 -4.27
C LEU A 244 8.74 14.12 -3.36
N LEU A 245 9.32 15.10 -2.66
CA LEU A 245 10.51 14.89 -1.86
C LEU A 245 10.30 15.38 -0.43
N GLY A 246 10.65 14.54 0.53
CA GLY A 246 10.60 14.84 1.96
C GLY A 246 11.93 14.50 2.62
N CYS A 247 12.23 15.14 3.73
CA CYS A 247 13.40 14.82 4.54
C CYS A 247 13.08 14.93 6.02
N SER A 248 13.89 14.27 6.84
CA SER A 248 13.71 14.27 8.29
C SER A 248 15.04 14.08 9.03
N ILE A 249 15.02 14.46 10.30
CA ILE A 249 16.13 14.33 11.23
C ILE A 249 15.75 13.26 12.26
N ASP A 250 16.56 12.20 12.37
CA ASP A 250 16.30 11.11 13.28
C ASP A 250 16.41 11.58 14.74
N ILE A 251 15.58 11.01 15.61
CA ILE A 251 15.63 11.23 17.05
C ILE A 251 16.51 10.17 17.71
N THR A 252 17.30 10.59 18.71
CA THR A 252 18.11 9.68 19.53
C THR A 252 17.32 9.08 20.68
N SER A 253 16.24 9.75 21.10
CA SER A 253 15.34 9.32 22.17
C SER A 253 13.93 9.88 21.94
N SER A 254 12.91 9.27 22.56
CA SER A 254 11.53 9.78 22.46
C SER A 254 11.36 11.19 23.04
N THR A 255 12.24 11.63 23.94
CA THR A 255 12.25 13.00 24.47
C THR A 255 12.74 14.04 23.47
N ASP A 256 13.39 13.61 22.39
CA ASP A 256 13.85 14.50 21.31
C ASP A 256 12.76 14.74 20.24
N MET A 257 11.56 14.16 20.38
CA MET A 257 10.47 14.35 19.43
C MET A 257 10.04 15.82 19.39
N GLU A 258 10.07 16.40 18.20
CA GLU A 258 9.82 17.82 17.94
C GLU A 258 10.79 18.77 18.69
N ALA A 259 11.96 18.28 19.12
CA ALA A 259 12.96 19.09 19.78
C ALA A 259 13.66 20.03 18.77
N VAL A 260 13.66 21.33 19.08
CA VAL A 260 14.31 22.36 18.27
C VAL A 260 15.81 22.43 18.60
N THR A 261 16.65 22.26 17.58
CA THR A 261 18.11 22.38 17.67
C THR A 261 18.53 23.85 17.83
N PHE A 262 19.80 24.07 18.19
CA PHE A 262 20.35 25.43 18.28
C PHE A 262 20.35 26.20 16.95
N LYS A 263 20.28 25.50 15.80
CA LYS A 263 20.15 26.10 14.46
C LYS A 263 18.70 26.18 13.97
N LYS A 264 17.74 25.99 14.89
CA LYS A 264 16.29 26.00 14.65
C LYS A 264 15.75 24.91 13.72
N LEU A 265 16.50 23.84 13.47
CA LEU A 265 15.92 22.62 12.86
C LEU A 265 15.21 21.78 13.92
N VAL A 266 14.12 21.12 13.56
CA VAL A 266 13.26 20.33 14.44
C VAL A 266 13.54 18.84 14.21
N LYS A 267 13.82 18.09 15.28
CA LYS A 267 14.06 16.64 15.21
C LYS A 267 12.76 15.84 15.25
N GLY A 268 12.76 14.65 14.63
CA GLY A 268 11.57 13.78 14.59
C GLY A 268 10.39 14.41 13.86
N HIS A 269 10.70 15.33 12.94
CA HIS A 269 9.75 16.16 12.21
C HIS A 269 10.00 16.04 10.71
N ALA A 270 8.91 16.09 9.94
CA ALA A 270 8.97 16.00 8.49
C ALA A 270 9.12 17.38 7.85
N TYR A 271 10.03 17.48 6.89
CA TYR A 271 10.25 18.64 6.04
C TYR A 271 10.00 18.28 4.57
N SER A 272 9.63 19.27 3.76
CA SER A 272 9.56 19.12 2.30
C SER A 272 10.84 19.62 1.66
N VAL A 273 11.36 18.91 0.65
CA VAL A 273 12.42 19.44 -0.21
C VAL A 273 11.75 20.10 -1.42
N THR A 274 11.84 21.42 -1.53
CA THR A 274 11.04 22.21 -2.49
C THR A 274 11.85 22.77 -3.66
N GLY A 275 13.17 22.55 -3.69
CA GLY A 275 14.02 23.07 -4.76
C GLY A 275 15.49 22.72 -4.56
N VAL A 276 16.23 22.78 -5.67
CA VAL A 276 17.70 22.81 -5.70
C VAL A 276 18.17 23.87 -6.68
N ASP A 277 19.30 24.50 -6.41
CA ASP A 277 19.92 25.48 -7.32
C ASP A 277 21.43 25.54 -7.08
N GLU A 278 22.19 25.97 -8.08
CA GLU A 278 23.63 26.11 -8.00
C GLU A 278 24.02 27.58 -8.16
N VAL A 279 24.69 28.14 -7.15
CA VAL A 279 25.10 29.55 -7.14
C VAL A 279 26.61 29.68 -7.16
N VAL A 280 27.13 30.65 -7.89
CA VAL A 280 28.56 31.01 -7.81
C VAL A 280 28.75 31.93 -6.61
N TYR A 281 29.46 31.45 -5.58
CA TYR A 281 29.79 32.19 -4.38
C TYR A 281 31.31 32.23 -4.21
N ARG A 282 31.87 33.44 -4.17
CA ARG A 282 33.33 33.67 -4.04
C ARG A 282 34.17 32.87 -5.06
N GLY A 283 33.67 32.76 -6.29
CA GLY A 283 34.35 32.05 -7.39
C GLY A 283 34.16 30.53 -7.40
N ASN A 284 33.45 29.96 -6.41
CA ASN A 284 33.16 28.54 -6.35
C ASN A 284 31.67 28.26 -6.63
N LEU A 285 31.39 27.19 -7.36
CA LEU A 285 30.03 26.70 -7.56
C LEU A 285 29.54 26.01 -6.27
N THR A 286 28.48 26.55 -5.69
CA THR A 286 27.90 26.08 -4.43
C THR A 286 26.51 25.50 -4.70
N LYS A 287 26.32 24.25 -4.30
CA LYS A 287 25.05 23.52 -4.41
C LYS A 287 24.15 23.87 -3.22
N LEU A 288 22.94 24.33 -3.50
CA LEU A 288 21.95 24.69 -2.49
C LEU A 288 20.72 23.78 -2.59
N VAL A 289 20.09 23.55 -1.44
CA VAL A 289 18.80 22.85 -1.33
C VAL A 289 17.83 23.75 -0.59
N ARG A 290 16.60 23.83 -1.10
CA ARG A 290 15.50 24.55 -0.46
C ARG A 290 14.61 23.57 0.29
N ILE A 291 14.40 23.86 1.56
CA ILE A 291 13.67 23.02 2.49
C ILE A 291 12.52 23.84 3.07
N ARG A 292 11.37 23.20 3.31
CA ARG A 292 10.23 23.84 3.96
C ARG A 292 9.79 23.08 5.21
N ASN A 293 9.66 23.83 6.31
CA ASN A 293 9.00 23.40 7.53
C ASN A 293 7.46 23.52 7.38
N PRO A 294 6.68 22.44 7.52
CA PRO A 294 5.22 22.49 7.44
C PRO A 294 4.54 23.27 8.57
N TRP A 295 5.27 23.72 9.60
CA TRP A 295 4.75 24.67 10.58
C TRP A 295 4.47 26.05 9.98
N GLY A 296 5.11 26.39 8.85
CA GLY A 296 5.04 27.72 8.26
C GLY A 296 5.87 28.77 9.01
N GLU A 297 6.69 28.33 9.96
CA GLU A 297 7.58 29.15 10.79
C GLU A 297 8.76 28.29 11.29
N VAL A 298 9.69 28.90 12.02
CA VAL A 298 10.88 28.27 12.61
C VAL A 298 11.82 27.76 11.52
N GLU A 299 12.67 28.69 11.07
CA GLU A 299 13.60 28.48 9.96
C GLU A 299 15.07 28.34 10.38
N TRP A 300 15.84 27.67 9.53
CA TRP A 300 17.29 27.51 9.62
C TRP A 300 18.01 28.84 9.85
N THR A 301 18.92 28.89 10.82
CA THR A 301 19.70 30.10 11.15
C THR A 301 21.16 30.05 10.69
N GLY A 302 21.57 29.02 9.95
CA GLY A 302 22.93 28.88 9.45
C GLY A 302 23.17 29.61 8.13
N SER A 303 24.24 29.23 7.43
CA SER A 303 24.58 29.76 6.11
C SER A 303 23.44 29.54 5.11
N TRP A 304 23.18 30.55 4.27
CA TRP A 304 22.11 30.59 3.27
C TRP A 304 20.68 30.76 3.79
N SER A 305 20.50 30.92 5.11
CA SER A 305 19.22 31.38 5.68
C SER A 305 18.75 32.71 5.07
N ASP A 306 17.49 33.06 5.25
CA ASP A 306 16.86 34.26 4.66
C ASP A 306 17.62 35.56 4.97
N ASN A 307 18.23 35.66 6.15
CA ASN A 307 18.99 36.82 6.60
C ASN A 307 20.52 36.63 6.54
N SER A 308 21.00 35.54 5.93
CA SER A 308 22.42 35.20 5.80
C SER A 308 23.20 36.21 4.92
N ARG A 309 24.43 36.52 5.33
CA ARG A 309 25.34 37.43 4.59
C ARG A 309 25.95 36.79 3.34
N GLU A 310 25.87 35.47 3.23
CA GLU A 310 26.33 34.70 2.09
C GLU A 310 25.63 35.17 0.80
N TRP A 311 24.36 35.56 0.90
CA TRP A 311 23.61 36.17 -0.19
C TRP A 311 24.19 37.50 -0.71
N ASP A 312 25.04 38.20 0.05
CA ASP A 312 25.69 39.44 -0.41
C ASP A 312 26.83 39.17 -1.38
N GLY A 313 27.35 37.94 -1.42
CA GLY A 313 28.39 37.50 -2.36
C GLY A 313 27.86 36.82 -3.62
N VAL A 314 26.54 36.78 -3.83
CA VAL A 314 25.88 36.20 -5.00
C VAL A 314 25.45 37.32 -5.96
N ASP A 315 25.43 37.02 -7.25
CA ASP A 315 24.91 37.94 -8.27
C ASP A 315 23.50 38.44 -7.91
N ARG A 316 23.22 39.73 -8.19
CA ARG A 316 21.95 40.37 -7.80
C ARG A 316 20.74 39.74 -8.47
N GLY A 317 20.86 39.31 -9.72
CA GLY A 317 19.76 38.67 -10.45
C GLY A 317 19.43 37.31 -9.87
N VAL A 318 20.46 36.51 -9.55
CA VAL A 318 20.28 35.21 -8.88
C VAL A 318 19.72 35.38 -7.47
N LYS A 319 20.26 36.33 -6.70
CA LYS A 319 19.77 36.66 -5.35
C LYS A 319 18.28 37.02 -5.36
N SER A 320 17.85 37.89 -6.28
CA SER A 320 16.44 38.31 -6.38
C SER A 320 15.49 37.17 -6.77
N ARG A 321 15.99 36.11 -7.40
CA ARG A 321 15.20 34.93 -7.79
C ARG A 321 15.09 33.91 -6.66
N LEU A 322 16.14 33.75 -5.86
CA LEU A 322 16.25 32.67 -4.88
C LEU A 322 15.96 33.11 -3.44
N GLN A 323 16.40 34.30 -3.04
CA GLN A 323 16.23 34.78 -1.67
C GLN A 323 14.82 35.35 -1.51
N ASN A 324 14.00 34.63 -0.75
CA ASN A 324 12.86 35.21 -0.07
C ASN A 324 13.33 35.73 1.30
N ARG A 325 12.64 36.73 1.86
CA ARG A 325 12.86 37.18 3.25
C ARG A 325 11.53 37.21 3.95
N SER A 326 11.05 36.03 4.31
CA SER A 326 9.75 35.82 4.92
C SER A 326 9.89 34.78 6.03
N GLU A 327 9.10 34.87 7.09
CA GLU A 327 8.96 33.75 8.02
C GLU A 327 7.79 32.90 7.52
N ASP A 328 8.08 32.01 6.57
CA ASP A 328 7.09 31.12 5.92
C ASP A 328 7.46 29.62 6.05
N GLY A 329 8.53 29.35 6.81
CA GLY A 329 9.07 28.03 7.07
C GLY A 329 10.00 27.53 5.95
N GLU A 330 10.14 28.23 4.84
CA GLU A 330 10.99 27.86 3.71
C GLU A 330 12.36 28.55 3.79
N PHE A 331 13.43 27.79 3.64
CA PHE A 331 14.79 28.32 3.69
C PHE A 331 15.73 27.58 2.74
N TRP A 332 16.82 28.24 2.37
CA TRP A 332 17.94 27.61 1.67
C TRP A 332 19.03 27.20 2.64
N MET A 333 19.71 26.09 2.32
CA MET A 333 20.95 25.67 2.96
C MET A 333 21.91 25.07 1.94
N SER A 334 23.19 24.98 2.28
CA SER A 334 24.15 24.28 1.41
C SER A 334 23.86 22.78 1.39
N PHE A 335 24.12 22.11 0.27
CA PHE A 335 23.95 20.65 0.18
C PHE A 335 24.84 19.91 1.18
N SER A 336 26.02 20.45 1.50
CA SER A 336 26.90 19.90 2.52
C SER A 336 26.32 20.01 3.93
N ASP A 337 25.62 21.11 4.25
CA ASP A 337 24.90 21.22 5.52
C ASP A 337 23.68 20.29 5.53
N PHE A 338 22.96 20.16 4.40
CA PHE A 338 21.84 19.23 4.28
C PHE A 338 22.26 17.80 4.65
N LEU A 339 23.35 17.29 4.07
CA LEU A 339 23.88 15.96 4.38
C LEU A 339 24.36 15.80 5.83
N ARG A 340 24.73 16.89 6.51
CA ARG A 340 25.25 16.85 7.88
C ARG A 340 24.13 16.94 8.93
N GLU A 341 23.08 17.69 8.63
CA GLU A 341 22.02 18.01 9.61
C GLU A 341 20.80 17.09 9.46
N PHE A 342 20.52 16.57 8.26
CA PHE A 342 19.41 15.64 8.00
C PHE A 342 19.88 14.20 7.96
N SER A 343 18.99 13.27 8.35
CA SER A 343 19.29 11.84 8.44
C SER A 343 18.70 11.06 7.25
N ARG A 344 17.50 11.44 6.80
CA ARG A 344 16.78 10.69 5.76
C ARG A 344 16.23 11.62 4.69
N LEU A 345 16.23 11.10 3.46
CA LEU A 345 15.54 11.68 2.31
C LEU A 345 14.59 10.63 1.72
N GLU A 346 13.35 11.03 1.50
CA GLU A 346 12.28 10.23 0.93
C GLU A 346 11.92 10.83 -0.43
N ILE A 347 11.98 10.03 -1.50
CA ILE A 347 11.60 10.47 -2.85
C ILE A 347 10.49 9.57 -3.38
N CYS A 348 9.32 10.13 -3.60
CA CYS A 348 8.19 9.42 -4.22
C CYS A 348 8.08 9.77 -5.70
N ASN A 349 8.18 8.74 -6.52
CA ASN A 349 8.14 8.85 -7.96
C ASN A 349 6.81 8.35 -8.50
N LEU A 350 6.22 9.10 -9.44
CA LEU A 350 4.96 8.73 -10.11
C LEU A 350 5.09 7.46 -10.94
N THR A 351 6.28 7.23 -11.50
CA THR A 351 6.70 5.99 -12.13
C THR A 351 8.11 5.67 -11.64
N ALA A 352 8.52 4.41 -11.65
CA ALA A 352 9.86 4.01 -11.20
C ALA A 352 11.01 4.57 -12.08
N ASP A 353 10.69 5.31 -13.15
CA ASP A 353 11.61 5.97 -14.08
C ASP A 353 12.33 7.19 -13.48
N ALA A 354 11.73 7.85 -12.50
CA ALA A 354 12.07 9.25 -12.25
C ALA A 354 13.52 9.46 -11.75
N LEU A 355 14.18 8.45 -11.15
CA LEU A 355 15.52 8.61 -10.60
C LEU A 355 16.69 8.18 -11.52
N GLN A 356 16.45 7.49 -12.63
CA GLN A 356 17.51 7.02 -13.53
C GLN A 356 17.55 7.76 -14.87
N ASN A 357 18.78 8.07 -15.34
CA ASN A 357 19.24 8.51 -16.68
C ASN A 357 18.37 9.53 -17.48
N SER A 358 18.98 10.20 -18.46
CA SER A 358 18.30 11.22 -19.30
C SER A 358 17.18 10.68 -20.21
N GLN A 359 16.99 9.37 -20.29
CA GLN A 359 15.93 8.74 -21.07
C GLN A 359 14.81 8.24 -20.16
N LEU A 360 13.56 8.64 -20.47
CA LEU A 360 12.36 8.02 -19.92
C LEU A 360 12.37 6.55 -20.32
N LYS A 361 12.68 5.66 -19.37
CA LYS A 361 12.43 4.22 -19.56
C LYS A 361 10.91 4.00 -19.37
N LYS A 362 10.42 2.80 -19.65
CA LYS A 362 9.02 2.44 -19.39
C LYS A 362 9.02 1.25 -18.46
N TRP A 363 8.55 1.43 -17.23
CA TRP A 363 8.42 0.31 -16.29
C TRP A 363 7.12 -0.44 -16.54
N SER A 364 7.16 -1.77 -16.47
CA SER A 364 5.97 -2.55 -16.14
C SER A 364 5.78 -2.59 -14.65
N SER A 365 4.52 -2.53 -14.21
CA SER A 365 4.14 -2.69 -12.81
C SER A 365 3.21 -3.89 -12.66
N ALA A 366 3.52 -4.78 -11.73
CA ALA A 366 2.61 -5.81 -11.25
C ALA A 366 2.16 -5.46 -9.83
N LEU A 367 0.87 -5.56 -9.54
CA LEU A 367 0.29 -5.34 -8.23
C LEU A 367 -0.40 -6.62 -7.76
N TYR A 368 0.00 -7.09 -6.58
CA TYR A 368 -0.59 -8.26 -5.94
C TYR A 368 -1.20 -7.86 -4.60
N GLN A 369 -2.46 -8.23 -4.38
CA GLN A 369 -3.13 -8.09 -3.09
C GLN A 369 -3.11 -9.44 -2.36
N SER A 370 -2.74 -9.45 -1.09
CA SER A 370 -2.72 -10.68 -0.28
C SER A 370 -2.80 -10.39 1.22
N GLU A 371 -2.72 -11.44 2.04
CA GLU A 371 -2.95 -11.36 3.48
C GLU A 371 -2.11 -12.38 4.26
N TRP A 372 -1.60 -11.95 5.41
CA TRP A 372 -1.08 -12.81 6.46
C TRP A 372 -2.22 -13.11 7.45
N ARG A 373 -2.51 -14.40 7.61
CA ARG A 373 -3.54 -14.93 8.52
C ARG A 373 -2.93 -15.90 9.49
N ARG A 374 -3.30 -15.79 10.77
CA ARG A 374 -2.81 -16.69 11.81
C ARG A 374 -3.13 -18.14 11.44
N GLY A 375 -2.20 -19.06 11.73
CA GLY A 375 -2.27 -20.48 11.40
C GLY A 375 -2.20 -20.84 9.91
N SER A 376 -2.43 -19.92 8.98
CA SER A 376 -2.33 -20.22 7.54
C SER A 376 -1.08 -19.58 6.94
N THR A 377 -1.12 -18.27 6.66
CA THR A 377 -0.11 -17.57 5.86
C THR A 377 0.79 -16.64 6.66
N ALA A 378 0.53 -16.42 7.96
CA ALA A 378 1.36 -15.59 8.84
C ALA A 378 2.60 -16.37 9.32
N GLY A 379 3.54 -16.63 8.40
CA GLY A 379 4.68 -17.52 8.63
C GLY A 379 5.87 -16.89 9.36
N GLY A 380 5.92 -15.57 9.49
CA GLY A 380 7.08 -14.85 10.03
C GLY A 380 8.27 -14.85 9.07
N CYS A 381 9.39 -14.23 9.45
CA CYS A 381 10.57 -14.10 8.58
C CYS A 381 11.44 -15.37 8.57
N ARG A 382 12.56 -15.35 7.82
CA ARG A 382 13.45 -16.50 7.61
C ARG A 382 14.06 -17.07 8.91
N ASN A 383 14.05 -16.31 10.00
CA ASN A 383 14.45 -16.75 11.34
C ASN A 383 13.52 -17.82 11.93
N TYR A 384 12.32 -17.98 11.36
CA TYR A 384 11.31 -18.96 11.76
C TYR A 384 11.13 -20.03 10.67
N PRO A 385 12.13 -20.90 10.44
CA PRO A 385 12.11 -21.84 9.30
C PRO A 385 10.93 -22.83 9.33
N ALA A 386 10.37 -23.12 10.50
CA ALA A 386 9.22 -23.99 10.65
C ALA A 386 7.99 -23.47 9.90
N THR A 387 7.83 -22.14 9.84
CA THR A 387 6.62 -21.47 9.34
C THR A 387 6.87 -20.52 8.17
N PHE A 388 8.12 -20.08 7.93
CA PHE A 388 8.47 -19.11 6.88
C PHE A 388 7.95 -19.47 5.49
N TRP A 389 8.01 -20.75 5.12
CA TRP A 389 7.61 -21.25 3.82
C TRP A 389 6.10 -21.08 3.52
N LEU A 390 5.29 -20.88 4.56
CA LEU A 390 3.83 -20.73 4.45
C LEU A 390 3.38 -19.34 4.02
N ASN A 391 4.26 -18.34 4.13
CA ASN A 391 3.97 -17.00 3.65
C ASN A 391 3.58 -17.06 2.16
N PRO A 392 2.78 -16.09 1.67
CA PRO A 392 2.50 -15.98 0.25
C PRO A 392 3.81 -15.90 -0.57
N GLN A 393 3.82 -16.50 -1.76
CA GLN A 393 4.99 -16.58 -2.63
C GLN A 393 4.63 -16.06 -4.00
N PHE A 394 5.41 -15.11 -4.53
CA PHE A 394 5.13 -14.44 -5.80
C PHE A 394 6.28 -14.67 -6.77
N LYS A 395 5.96 -15.10 -7.98
CA LYS A 395 6.96 -15.33 -9.02
C LYS A 395 7.35 -14.01 -9.69
N LEU A 396 8.65 -13.83 -9.89
CA LEU A 396 9.26 -12.76 -10.66
C LEU A 396 10.11 -13.39 -11.76
N ALA A 397 9.86 -13.04 -13.02
CA ALA A 397 10.65 -13.49 -14.15
C ALA A 397 11.48 -12.31 -14.69
N LEU A 398 12.81 -12.41 -14.59
CA LEU A 398 13.71 -11.40 -15.13
C LEU A 398 14.26 -11.92 -16.46
N GLN A 399 13.81 -11.34 -17.58
CA GLN A 399 14.14 -11.84 -18.92
C GLN A 399 15.11 -10.94 -19.70
N HIS A 400 15.05 -9.63 -19.46
CA HIS A 400 15.72 -8.64 -20.30
C HIS A 400 16.66 -7.76 -19.46
N PRO A 401 17.98 -7.92 -19.57
CA PRO A 401 18.91 -7.09 -18.81
C PRO A 401 18.84 -5.62 -19.25
N ASP A 402 19.20 -4.72 -18.34
CA ASP A 402 19.09 -3.28 -18.54
C ASP A 402 20.07 -2.79 -19.63
N SER A 403 21.24 -3.44 -19.72
CA SER A 403 22.27 -3.18 -20.71
C SER A 403 22.85 -4.49 -21.24
N SER A 404 23.43 -4.46 -22.44
CA SER A 404 24.13 -5.62 -23.01
C SER A 404 25.47 -5.93 -22.30
N ALA A 405 25.98 -5.01 -21.49
CA ALA A 405 27.27 -5.13 -20.80
C ALA A 405 27.16 -5.74 -19.39
N ASN A 406 26.13 -5.33 -18.63
CA ASN A 406 25.80 -5.90 -17.33
C ASN A 406 24.54 -6.75 -17.50
N GLY A 407 24.67 -8.08 -17.47
CA GLY A 407 23.58 -9.05 -17.65
C GLY A 407 22.51 -9.05 -16.53
N ASP A 408 22.42 -7.97 -15.77
CA ASP A 408 21.49 -7.78 -14.67
C ASP A 408 20.24 -7.02 -15.12
N CYS A 409 19.13 -7.32 -14.46
CA CYS A 409 17.87 -6.61 -14.57
C CYS A 409 17.67 -5.77 -13.30
N THR A 410 17.40 -4.47 -13.45
CA THR A 410 16.96 -3.62 -12.34
C THR A 410 15.45 -3.71 -12.19
N PHE A 411 15.01 -3.94 -10.95
CA PHE A 411 13.60 -3.93 -10.57
C PHE A 411 13.44 -3.28 -9.20
N LEU A 412 12.22 -2.91 -8.85
CA LEU A 412 11.87 -2.37 -7.54
C LEU A 412 10.74 -3.21 -6.96
N VAL A 413 10.88 -3.61 -5.70
CA VAL A 413 9.84 -4.32 -4.94
C VAL A 413 9.38 -3.43 -3.81
N ALA A 414 8.08 -3.26 -3.68
CA ALA A 414 7.43 -2.43 -2.67
C ALA A 414 6.34 -3.24 -1.96
N LEU A 415 6.52 -3.47 -0.66
CA LEU A 415 5.61 -4.24 0.19
C LEU A 415 4.92 -3.31 1.19
N MET A 416 3.60 -3.13 1.05
CA MET A 416 2.80 -2.21 1.87
C MET A 416 1.74 -2.94 2.68
N GLN A 417 1.66 -2.69 3.98
CA GLN A 417 0.61 -3.23 4.87
C GLN A 417 -0.62 -2.31 4.92
N LYS A 418 -1.83 -2.88 4.91
CA LYS A 418 -3.09 -2.13 4.78
C LYS A 418 -3.73 -1.77 6.13
N ASP A 419 -4.40 -0.61 6.15
CA ASP A 419 -5.38 -0.19 7.16
C ASP A 419 -4.90 -0.18 8.62
N ARG A 420 -3.58 -0.12 8.88
CA ARG A 420 -3.04 -0.20 10.25
C ARG A 420 -3.44 0.99 11.12
N ARG A 421 -3.52 2.20 10.56
CA ARG A 421 -3.95 3.42 11.28
C ARG A 421 -5.34 3.27 11.90
N LYS A 422 -6.28 2.65 11.19
CA LYS A 422 -7.66 2.37 11.66
C LYS A 422 -7.69 1.45 12.89
N LYS A 423 -6.63 0.66 13.10
CA LYS A 423 -6.50 -0.29 14.22
C LYS A 423 -5.83 0.33 15.46
N ARG A 424 -5.38 1.60 15.42
CA ARG A 424 -4.76 2.27 16.57
C ARG A 424 -5.69 2.43 17.76
N ARG A 425 -6.99 2.59 17.53
CA ARG A 425 -8.02 2.56 18.58
C ARG A 425 -8.10 1.23 19.34
N GLU A 426 -7.59 0.14 18.74
CA GLU A 426 -7.47 -1.20 19.36
C GLU A 426 -6.09 -1.42 19.98
N GLY A 427 -5.22 -0.40 20.03
CA GLY A 427 -3.84 -0.50 20.51
C GLY A 427 -2.89 -1.20 19.54
N LYS A 428 -3.26 -1.36 18.26
CA LYS A 428 -2.41 -1.97 17.23
C LYS A 428 -1.80 -0.88 16.33
N ASP A 429 -0.53 -1.02 15.98
CA ASP A 429 0.17 -0.11 15.06
C ASP A 429 0.79 -0.88 13.88
N MET A 430 1.71 -0.28 13.11
CA MET A 430 2.43 -0.97 12.03
C MET A 430 3.15 -2.24 12.52
N GLU A 431 3.01 -3.34 11.77
CA GLU A 431 3.84 -4.53 12.00
C GLU A 431 5.23 -4.32 11.40
N THR A 432 6.24 -5.00 11.95
CA THR A 432 7.56 -5.05 11.30
C THR A 432 7.49 -5.97 10.09
N ILE A 433 7.69 -5.44 8.88
CA ILE A 433 7.56 -6.17 7.61
C ILE A 433 8.85 -6.14 6.79
N GLY A 434 8.98 -7.09 5.86
CA GLY A 434 10.09 -7.20 4.92
C GLY A 434 9.88 -8.36 3.95
N PHE A 435 10.81 -8.54 3.01
CA PHE A 435 10.71 -9.60 2.00
C PHE A 435 12.08 -10.17 1.62
N ALA A 436 12.07 -11.41 1.11
CA ALA A 436 13.26 -12.08 0.59
C ALA A 436 12.99 -12.69 -0.79
N LEU A 437 14.02 -12.73 -1.64
CA LEU A 437 13.98 -13.28 -2.99
C LEU A 437 14.88 -14.50 -3.09
N TYR A 438 14.40 -15.55 -3.76
CA TYR A 438 15.14 -16.79 -3.98
C TYR A 438 15.12 -17.17 -5.46
N GLU A 439 16.29 -17.45 -6.03
CA GLU A 439 16.42 -17.99 -7.38
C GLU A 439 15.83 -19.42 -7.45
N VAL A 440 15.08 -19.72 -8.51
CA VAL A 440 14.50 -21.05 -8.76
C VAL A 440 15.00 -21.59 -10.10
N ARG A 441 15.86 -22.61 -10.05
CA ARG A 441 16.50 -23.19 -11.26
C ARG A 441 15.72 -24.34 -11.91
N THR A 442 14.75 -24.93 -11.22
CA THR A 442 14.19 -26.26 -11.58
C THR A 442 12.69 -26.31 -11.86
N SER A 443 11.96 -25.19 -11.78
CA SER A 443 10.53 -25.16 -12.13
C SER A 443 10.33 -24.78 -13.60
N SER A 444 10.71 -25.67 -14.52
CA SER A 444 10.44 -25.52 -15.96
C SER A 444 8.95 -25.27 -16.24
N GLY A 445 8.55 -24.00 -16.33
CA GLY A 445 7.26 -23.53 -16.83
C GLY A 445 6.00 -23.98 -16.07
N LYS A 446 6.11 -24.49 -14.83
CA LYS A 446 4.92 -24.86 -14.02
C LYS A 446 4.43 -23.65 -13.24
N SER A 447 3.33 -23.04 -13.68
CA SER A 447 2.55 -22.11 -12.85
C SER A 447 1.98 -22.87 -11.64
N GLY A 448 2.04 -22.28 -10.44
CA GLY A 448 1.41 -22.84 -9.22
C GLY A 448 2.30 -23.68 -8.29
N VAL A 449 3.63 -23.53 -8.30
CA VAL A 449 4.51 -24.22 -7.32
C VAL A 449 4.68 -23.37 -6.06
N HIS A 450 4.22 -23.88 -4.91
CA HIS A 450 4.51 -23.31 -3.60
C HIS A 450 5.74 -24.02 -3.00
N LEU A 451 6.84 -23.30 -2.85
CA LEU A 451 8.09 -23.83 -2.32
C LEU A 451 7.90 -24.22 -0.85
N LYS A 452 8.43 -25.39 -0.48
CA LYS A 452 8.24 -25.99 0.84
C LYS A 452 9.44 -25.69 1.75
N ARG A 453 9.29 -26.03 3.03
CA ARG A 453 10.30 -25.82 4.07
C ARG A 453 11.72 -26.19 3.64
N ASP A 454 11.89 -27.39 3.09
CA ASP A 454 13.23 -27.95 2.79
C ASP A 454 13.98 -27.15 1.71
N PHE A 455 13.25 -26.48 0.80
CA PHE A 455 13.86 -25.55 -0.16
C PHE A 455 14.56 -24.40 0.58
N PHE A 456 13.83 -23.72 1.47
CA PHE A 456 14.37 -22.55 2.18
C PHE A 456 15.47 -22.92 3.18
N LEU A 457 15.48 -24.15 3.69
CA LEU A 457 16.57 -24.66 4.54
C LEU A 457 17.88 -24.87 3.77
N THR A 458 17.79 -25.15 2.47
CA THR A 458 18.94 -25.51 1.63
C THR A 458 19.39 -24.38 0.69
N HIS A 459 18.60 -23.32 0.52
CA HIS A 459 18.86 -22.21 -0.40
C HIS A 459 19.00 -20.88 0.35
N GLY A 460 20.05 -20.13 0.03
CA GLY A 460 20.22 -18.74 0.47
C GLY A 460 19.37 -17.78 -0.37
N SER A 461 19.00 -16.64 0.21
CA SER A 461 18.29 -15.58 -0.52
C SER A 461 19.24 -14.89 -1.51
N SER A 462 18.79 -14.70 -2.75
CA SER A 462 19.49 -13.94 -3.79
C SER A 462 19.47 -12.43 -3.52
N ALA A 463 18.37 -11.94 -2.96
CA ALA A 463 18.21 -10.56 -2.51
C ALA A 463 17.16 -10.51 -1.38
N ARG A 464 17.07 -9.38 -0.68
CA ARG A 464 16.08 -9.14 0.38
C ARG A 464 15.91 -7.64 0.58
N SER A 465 14.83 -7.24 1.26
CA SER A 465 14.75 -5.90 1.81
C SER A 465 15.93 -5.68 2.77
N GLU A 466 16.50 -4.47 2.77
CA GLU A 466 17.68 -4.17 3.58
C GLU A 466 17.42 -4.40 5.07
N LEU A 467 16.23 -3.98 5.53
CA LEU A 467 15.76 -4.12 6.89
C LEU A 467 14.36 -4.71 6.92
N PHE A 468 14.04 -5.31 8.07
CA PHE A 468 12.66 -5.51 8.50
C PHE A 468 12.31 -4.35 9.41
N ILE A 469 11.34 -3.54 9.03
CA ILE A 469 11.01 -2.28 9.72
C ILE A 469 9.49 -2.11 9.83
N ASN A 470 9.06 -1.42 10.88
CA ASN A 470 7.67 -1.13 11.18
C ASN A 470 7.16 0.13 10.45
N LEU A 471 7.41 0.21 9.14
CA LEU A 471 6.85 1.24 8.26
C LEU A 471 5.61 0.70 7.54
N ARG A 472 4.79 1.62 7.00
CA ARG A 472 3.64 1.24 6.18
C ARG A 472 4.06 0.49 4.92
N GLU A 473 5.10 0.96 4.24
CA GLU A 473 5.71 0.32 3.08
C GLU A 473 7.21 0.11 3.31
N VAL A 474 7.71 -1.04 2.86
CA VAL A 474 9.14 -1.31 2.70
C VAL A 474 9.40 -1.54 1.22
N SER A 475 10.22 -0.67 0.64
CA SER A 475 10.62 -0.75 -0.76
C SER A 475 12.12 -0.98 -0.88
N SER A 476 12.55 -1.67 -1.93
CA SER A 476 13.97 -1.81 -2.26
C SER A 476 14.15 -1.91 -3.77
N ARG A 477 15.09 -1.10 -4.30
CA ARG A 477 15.58 -1.22 -5.67
C ARG A 477 16.69 -2.27 -5.69
N LEU A 478 16.51 -3.28 -6.53
CA LEU A 478 17.36 -4.46 -6.57
C LEU A 478 17.86 -4.72 -7.99
N ARG A 479 19.00 -5.41 -8.08
CA ARG A 479 19.58 -5.89 -9.34
C ARG A 479 19.88 -7.37 -9.21
N LEU A 480 19.37 -8.16 -10.14
CA LEU A 480 19.64 -9.58 -10.20
C LEU A 480 19.84 -10.01 -11.66
N PRO A 481 20.63 -11.05 -11.93
CA PRO A 481 20.75 -11.62 -13.27
C PRO A 481 19.42 -12.12 -13.81
N VAL A 482 19.34 -12.25 -15.13
CA VAL A 482 18.24 -12.95 -15.83
C VAL A 482 17.97 -14.31 -15.19
N GLY A 483 16.71 -14.57 -14.83
CA GLY A 483 16.31 -15.78 -14.10
C GLY A 483 14.89 -15.73 -13.55
N GLU A 484 14.45 -16.84 -12.96
CA GLU A 484 13.19 -16.91 -12.24
C GLU A 484 13.45 -16.82 -10.73
N TYR A 485 12.69 -15.95 -10.06
CA TYR A 485 12.80 -15.70 -8.63
C TYR A 485 11.44 -15.83 -7.94
N ILE A 486 11.47 -16.15 -6.65
CA ILE A 486 10.29 -16.13 -5.78
C ILE A 486 10.48 -15.08 -4.70
N ILE A 487 9.57 -14.12 -4.64
CA ILE A 487 9.46 -13.11 -3.60
C ILE A 487 8.60 -13.69 -2.47
N VAL A 488 9.12 -13.67 -1.25
CA VAL A 488 8.41 -14.10 -0.03
C VAL A 488 8.27 -12.90 0.91
N PRO A 489 7.14 -12.16 0.85
CA PRO A 489 6.84 -11.11 1.81
C PRO A 489 6.33 -11.69 3.14
N SER A 490 6.81 -11.12 4.24
CA SER A 490 6.46 -11.59 5.60
C SER A 490 6.51 -10.47 6.62
N THR A 491 5.77 -10.64 7.70
CA THR A 491 6.07 -9.96 8.98
C THR A 491 7.34 -10.55 9.60
N PHE A 492 7.98 -9.82 10.52
CA PHE A 492 9.16 -10.32 11.22
C PHE A 492 8.81 -11.54 12.08
N GLU A 493 7.86 -11.37 13.00
CA GLU A 493 7.34 -12.44 13.84
C GLU A 493 6.23 -13.23 13.12
N PRO A 494 6.09 -14.54 13.39
CA PRO A 494 4.96 -15.33 12.90
C PRO A 494 3.65 -14.91 13.59
N HIS A 495 2.52 -15.38 13.04
CA HIS A 495 1.16 -15.19 13.57
C HIS A 495 0.63 -13.75 13.60
N LYS A 496 1.40 -12.77 13.11
CA LYS A 496 0.93 -11.40 12.91
C LYS A 496 -0.01 -11.33 11.72
N GLU A 497 -1.17 -10.72 11.92
CA GLU A 497 -2.20 -10.64 10.91
C GLU A 497 -2.24 -9.25 10.29
N SER A 498 -2.13 -9.20 8.97
CA SER A 498 -2.32 -7.98 8.20
C SER A 498 -2.59 -8.29 6.75
N ASP A 499 -3.36 -7.42 6.11
CA ASP A 499 -3.48 -7.40 4.66
C ASP A 499 -2.30 -6.60 4.09
N PHE A 500 -1.89 -6.92 2.88
CA PHE A 500 -0.81 -6.22 2.21
C PHE A 500 -1.00 -6.13 0.69
N THR A 501 -0.28 -5.19 0.09
CA THR A 501 -0.02 -5.12 -1.35
C THR A 501 1.45 -5.26 -1.62
N LEU A 502 1.78 -6.09 -2.60
CA LEU A 502 3.12 -6.21 -3.16
C LEU A 502 3.10 -5.61 -4.57
N ARG A 503 3.93 -4.60 -4.80
CA ARG A 503 4.13 -3.96 -6.09
C ARG A 503 5.52 -4.30 -6.59
N VAL A 504 5.60 -4.74 -7.84
CA VAL A 504 6.88 -5.03 -8.51
C VAL A 504 6.95 -4.18 -9.77
N PHE A 505 8.00 -3.39 -9.87
CA PHE A 505 8.28 -2.57 -11.03
C PHE A 505 9.53 -3.14 -11.72
N SER A 506 9.49 -3.38 -13.03
CA SER A 506 10.65 -3.77 -13.84
C SER A 506 10.83 -2.85 -15.05
N GLU A 507 12.08 -2.55 -15.44
CA GLU A 507 12.43 -1.58 -16.50
C GLU A 507 11.98 -1.95 -17.92
N LYS A 508 11.59 -3.21 -18.12
CA LYS A 508 11.07 -3.72 -19.39
C LYS A 508 9.87 -4.57 -19.07
N PRO A 509 8.83 -4.53 -19.93
CA PRO A 509 7.61 -5.30 -19.71
C PRO A 509 7.97 -6.74 -19.37
N ASP A 510 7.60 -7.17 -18.17
CA ASP A 510 7.16 -8.54 -17.98
C ASP A 510 6.03 -8.70 -18.99
N MET A 511 6.36 -9.29 -20.13
CA MET A 511 5.38 -9.56 -21.16
C MET A 511 4.29 -10.40 -20.48
N GLU A 512 3.10 -9.82 -20.31
CA GLU A 512 1.88 -10.59 -20.49
C GLU A 512 2.15 -11.52 -21.66
N ILE A 513 2.02 -12.83 -21.39
CA ILE A 513 2.37 -13.92 -22.30
C ILE A 513 2.20 -13.46 -23.76
N SER A 514 3.31 -13.22 -24.46
CA SER A 514 3.24 -12.69 -25.82
C SER A 514 2.35 -13.58 -26.68
N VAL A 515 1.64 -13.05 -27.69
CA VAL A 515 0.77 -13.87 -28.57
C VAL A 515 1.52 -15.08 -29.12
N THR A 516 2.82 -14.93 -29.37
CA THR A 516 3.72 -16.02 -29.78
C THR A 516 4.04 -17.00 -28.65
N GLU A 517 4.24 -16.58 -27.41
CA GLU A 517 4.35 -17.48 -26.24
C GLU A 517 3.02 -18.15 -25.90
N LEU A 518 1.89 -17.44 -25.99
CA LEU A 518 0.54 -17.98 -25.78
C LEU A 518 0.26 -19.02 -26.84
N GLN A 519 0.59 -18.73 -28.10
CA GLN A 519 0.51 -19.68 -29.20
C GLN A 519 1.51 -20.83 -29.01
N THR A 520 2.70 -20.62 -28.46
CA THR A 520 3.66 -21.69 -28.15
C THR A 520 3.18 -22.57 -27.00
N ILE A 521 2.55 -21.98 -25.99
CA ILE A 521 1.93 -22.66 -24.84
C ILE A 521 0.71 -23.45 -25.32
N LEU A 522 -0.19 -22.84 -26.10
CA LEU A 522 -1.34 -23.50 -26.72
C LEU A 522 -0.89 -24.61 -27.66
N ASN A 523 0.10 -24.39 -28.52
CA ASN A 523 0.67 -25.41 -29.41
C ASN A 523 1.37 -26.53 -28.63
N ARG A 524 2.02 -26.23 -27.49
CA ARG A 524 2.55 -27.26 -26.58
C ARG A 524 1.46 -28.04 -25.88
N ILE A 525 0.37 -27.39 -25.47
CA ILE A 525 -0.79 -28.02 -24.82
C ILE A 525 -1.53 -28.91 -25.82
N ILE A 526 -1.72 -28.44 -27.05
CA ILE A 526 -2.34 -29.20 -28.15
C ILE A 526 -1.42 -30.34 -28.61
N GLY A 527 -0.12 -30.10 -28.74
CA GLY A 527 0.88 -31.11 -29.07
C GLY A 527 1.08 -32.17 -27.98
N LYS A 528 0.98 -31.78 -26.70
CA LYS A 528 0.95 -32.71 -25.57
C LYS A 528 -0.37 -33.44 -25.46
N ARG A 529 -1.53 -32.83 -25.79
CA ARG A 529 -2.81 -33.53 -25.86
C ARG A 529 -2.82 -34.60 -26.95
N LYS A 530 -2.18 -34.34 -28.10
CA LYS A 530 -2.04 -35.35 -29.16
C LYS A 530 -1.16 -36.53 -28.75
N ARG A 531 -0.06 -36.29 -28.01
CA ARG A 531 0.79 -37.37 -27.46
C ARG A 531 0.19 -38.06 -26.23
N LEU A 532 -0.53 -37.34 -25.37
CA LEU A 532 -1.27 -37.92 -24.22
C LEU A 532 -2.44 -38.77 -24.68
N TYR A 533 -3.07 -38.46 -25.82
CA TYR A 533 -4.13 -39.29 -26.39
C TYR A 533 -3.60 -40.66 -26.85
N ASP A 534 -2.37 -40.71 -27.38
CA ASP A 534 -1.73 -41.96 -27.82
C ASP A 534 -1.01 -42.71 -26.67
N ASP A 535 -0.44 -41.99 -25.70
CA ASP A 535 0.23 -42.60 -24.54
C ASP A 535 -0.76 -43.13 -23.48
N VAL A 536 -1.95 -42.51 -23.33
CA VAL A 536 -2.99 -42.98 -22.39
C VAL A 536 -3.64 -44.27 -22.86
N HIS A 537 -3.69 -44.55 -24.16
CA HIS A 537 -4.16 -45.84 -24.66
C HIS A 537 -3.14 -46.97 -24.50
N THR A 538 -1.85 -46.65 -24.34
CA THR A 538 -0.78 -47.65 -24.26
C THR A 538 -0.29 -47.88 -22.82
N LEU A 539 -0.52 -46.93 -21.89
CA LEU A 539 -0.19 -47.08 -20.46
C LEU A 539 -1.30 -47.70 -19.60
N ALA A 540 -2.40 -48.14 -20.18
CA ALA A 540 -3.49 -48.82 -19.48
C ALA A 540 -3.11 -50.20 -18.91
N HIS A 541 -1.87 -50.68 -19.13
CA HIS A 541 -1.44 -51.99 -18.62
C HIS A 541 -0.43 -52.01 -17.48
N HIS A 542 0.19 -50.90 -17.06
CA HIS A 542 1.11 -50.92 -15.91
C HIS A 542 1.16 -49.56 -15.20
N LYS A 543 0.41 -49.40 -14.10
CA LYS A 543 0.76 -48.58 -12.92
C LYS A 543 -0.28 -48.70 -11.81
N GLN A 544 -0.01 -49.61 -10.86
CA GLN A 544 -0.51 -49.50 -9.49
C GLN A 544 0.06 -48.20 -8.89
N GLY A 545 -0.81 -47.22 -8.59
CA GLY A 545 -0.40 -45.98 -7.92
C GLY A 545 -1.18 -44.72 -8.28
N PHE A 546 -2.07 -44.74 -9.27
CA PHE A 546 -2.85 -43.55 -9.70
C PHE A 546 -4.38 -43.74 -9.64
N ILE A 547 -4.86 -44.81 -9.00
CA ILE A 547 -6.30 -45.17 -8.87
C ILE A 547 -6.84 -44.73 -7.49
N GLY A 548 -6.26 -43.68 -6.90
CA GLY A 548 -6.51 -43.35 -5.48
C GLY A 548 -7.74 -42.50 -5.20
N VAL A 549 -8.23 -41.68 -6.14
CA VAL A 549 -9.19 -40.60 -5.79
C VAL A 549 -10.46 -40.59 -6.63
N THR A 550 -10.41 -40.96 -7.92
CA THR A 550 -11.62 -41.03 -8.77
C THR A 550 -12.57 -42.18 -8.39
N VAL A 551 -12.16 -43.07 -7.48
CA VAL A 551 -12.91 -44.29 -7.11
C VAL A 551 -13.53 -44.20 -5.71
N ILE A 552 -13.29 -43.12 -4.95
CA ILE A 552 -13.75 -42.98 -3.56
C ILE A 552 -15.29 -42.90 -3.46
N PHE A 553 -15.98 -42.47 -4.52
CA PHE A 553 -17.44 -42.33 -4.53
C PHE A 553 -18.13 -42.81 -5.82
N SER A 554 -17.50 -43.72 -6.58
CA SER A 554 -18.29 -44.59 -7.45
C SER A 554 -18.94 -45.68 -6.58
N ASP A 555 -20.13 -46.13 -6.97
CA ASP A 555 -20.99 -47.09 -6.24
C ASP A 555 -20.34 -48.48 -5.97
N GLN A 556 -19.01 -48.61 -6.16
CA GLN A 556 -18.23 -49.84 -6.11
C GLN A 556 -17.12 -49.87 -5.03
N PHE A 557 -16.99 -48.88 -4.14
CA PHE A 557 -16.12 -48.97 -2.96
C PHE A 557 -16.88 -48.77 -1.65
N ASN A 558 -16.60 -49.62 -0.65
CA ASN A 558 -17.25 -49.55 0.67
C ASN A 558 -16.88 -48.23 1.37
N LYS A 559 -17.87 -47.52 1.91
CA LYS A 559 -17.69 -46.29 2.74
C LYS A 559 -16.66 -46.44 3.87
N ILE A 560 -16.43 -47.68 4.33
CA ILE A 560 -15.48 -48.06 5.38
C ILE A 560 -14.02 -47.87 4.92
N ASP A 561 -13.71 -48.17 3.66
CA ASP A 561 -12.33 -48.09 3.13
C ASP A 561 -11.88 -46.64 2.94
N CYS A 562 -12.82 -45.76 2.55
CA CYS A 562 -12.59 -44.32 2.43
C CYS A 562 -12.29 -43.68 3.79
N PHE A 563 -13.07 -44.05 4.82
CA PHE A 563 -12.84 -43.57 6.19
C PHE A 563 -11.49 -44.04 6.74
N SER A 564 -11.13 -45.31 6.49
CA SER A 564 -9.83 -45.87 6.87
C SER A 564 -8.65 -45.16 6.19
N PHE A 565 -8.80 -44.81 4.91
CA PHE A 565 -7.81 -44.03 4.17
C PHE A 565 -7.62 -42.61 4.75
N LEU A 566 -8.72 -41.89 5.00
CA LEU A 566 -8.67 -40.57 5.62
C LEU A 566 -8.08 -40.61 7.04
N GLN A 567 -8.40 -41.65 7.81
CA GLN A 567 -7.81 -41.87 9.13
C GLN A 567 -6.30 -42.15 9.06
N THR A 568 -5.85 -42.83 8.00
CA THR A 568 -4.41 -43.08 7.75
C THR A 568 -3.68 -41.78 7.45
N ILE A 569 -4.24 -40.93 6.59
CA ILE A 569 -3.69 -39.60 6.29
C ILE A 569 -3.66 -38.75 7.57
N PHE A 570 -4.77 -38.67 8.31
CA PHE A 570 -4.83 -37.88 9.53
C PHE A 570 -3.75 -38.31 10.54
N ARG A 571 -3.62 -39.61 10.82
CA ARG A 571 -2.59 -40.14 11.72
C ARG A 571 -1.16 -39.95 11.22
N GLN A 572 -0.96 -39.85 9.91
CA GLN A 572 0.35 -39.57 9.33
C GLN A 572 0.80 -38.13 9.63
N PHE A 573 -0.15 -37.21 9.73
CA PHE A 573 0.11 -35.77 9.92
C PHE A 573 -0.18 -35.28 11.35
N ASP A 574 -0.89 -36.03 12.19
CA ASP A 574 -0.95 -35.88 13.66
C ASP A 574 0.34 -36.43 14.29
N LEU A 575 1.46 -35.73 14.07
CA LEU A 575 2.81 -36.21 14.42
C LEU A 575 3.01 -36.35 15.92
N ASP A 576 2.33 -35.52 16.71
CA ASP A 576 2.39 -35.52 18.18
C ASP A 576 1.34 -36.45 18.82
N LYS A 577 0.46 -37.07 18.01
CA LYS A 577 -0.64 -37.93 18.45
C LYS A 577 -1.58 -37.22 19.42
N SER A 578 -1.72 -35.91 19.26
CA SER A 578 -2.63 -35.09 20.07
C SER A 578 -4.10 -35.42 19.78
N GLY A 579 -4.40 -36.13 18.68
CA GLY A 579 -5.76 -36.33 18.18
C GLY A 579 -6.25 -35.14 17.36
N THR A 580 -5.38 -34.15 17.11
CA THR A 580 -5.67 -32.94 16.34
C THR A 580 -4.52 -32.65 15.39
N MET A 581 -4.79 -31.97 14.29
CA MET A 581 -3.76 -31.45 13.40
C MET A 581 -3.68 -29.94 13.56
N SER A 582 -2.48 -29.39 13.57
CA SER A 582 -2.30 -27.97 13.34
C SER A 582 -2.80 -27.60 11.93
N SER A 583 -3.13 -26.33 11.74
CA SER A 583 -3.42 -25.76 10.43
C SER A 583 -2.31 -26.00 9.38
N TYR A 584 -1.06 -26.17 9.83
CA TYR A 584 0.10 -26.49 8.99
C TYR A 584 0.10 -27.93 8.50
N GLU A 585 -0.23 -28.86 9.40
CA GLU A 585 -0.41 -30.28 9.08
C GLU A 585 -1.63 -30.48 8.19
N MET A 586 -2.72 -29.73 8.40
CA MET A 586 -3.90 -29.77 7.54
C MET A 586 -3.57 -29.43 6.08
N ARG A 587 -2.68 -28.45 5.83
CA ARG A 587 -2.23 -28.11 4.46
C ARG A 587 -1.54 -29.30 3.79
N MET A 588 -0.64 -29.99 4.50
CA MET A 588 0.06 -31.15 3.97
C MET A 588 -0.87 -32.35 3.79
N ALA A 589 -1.80 -32.54 4.73
CA ALA A 589 -2.80 -33.61 4.68
C ALA A 589 -3.74 -33.46 3.47
N LEU A 590 -4.19 -32.25 3.15
CA LEU A 590 -5.02 -31.98 1.96
C LEU A 590 -4.27 -32.26 0.65
N GLU A 591 -2.98 -31.90 0.58
CA GLU A 591 -2.14 -32.24 -0.58
C GLU A 591 -1.92 -33.75 -0.70
N SER A 592 -1.70 -34.45 0.41
CA SER A 592 -1.57 -35.91 0.46
C SER A 592 -2.87 -36.62 0.08
N ALA A 593 -4.02 -36.00 0.35
CA ALA A 593 -5.34 -36.46 -0.08
C ALA A 593 -5.64 -36.16 -1.56
N GLY A 594 -4.75 -35.44 -2.26
CA GLY A 594 -4.84 -35.16 -3.70
C GLY A 594 -5.33 -33.76 -4.06
N PHE A 595 -5.65 -32.91 -3.09
CA PHE A 595 -6.12 -31.54 -3.35
C PHE A 595 -4.95 -30.57 -3.54
N LYS A 596 -4.96 -29.84 -4.66
CA LYS A 596 -4.04 -28.70 -4.90
C LYS A 596 -4.85 -27.42 -4.90
N LEU A 597 -4.77 -26.68 -3.81
CA LEU A 597 -5.57 -25.48 -3.58
C LEU A 597 -4.70 -24.24 -3.56
N THR A 598 -5.29 -23.09 -3.88
CA THR A 598 -4.61 -21.79 -3.75
C THR A 598 -4.49 -21.41 -2.27
N ASN A 599 -3.56 -20.49 -1.94
CA ASN A 599 -3.44 -19.97 -0.57
C ASN A 599 -4.77 -19.41 -0.04
N HIS A 600 -5.55 -18.76 -0.91
CA HIS A 600 -6.84 -18.19 -0.54
C HIS A 600 -7.87 -19.26 -0.14
N LEU A 601 -7.98 -20.34 -0.93
CA LEU A 601 -8.86 -21.46 -0.59
C LEU A 601 -8.42 -22.15 0.70
N PHE A 602 -7.11 -22.31 0.92
CA PHE A 602 -6.58 -22.82 2.19
C PHE A 602 -6.95 -21.93 3.38
N GLN A 603 -6.85 -20.60 3.25
CA GLN A 603 -7.25 -19.69 4.32
C GLN A 603 -8.73 -19.85 4.67
N LEU A 604 -9.61 -19.98 3.67
CA LEU A 604 -11.04 -20.20 3.90
C LEU A 604 -11.32 -21.54 4.57
N ILE A 605 -10.56 -22.58 4.22
CA ILE A 605 -10.64 -23.88 4.88
C ILE A 605 -10.24 -23.76 6.35
N ILE A 606 -9.09 -23.14 6.64
CA ILE A 606 -8.62 -22.92 8.01
C ILE A 606 -9.69 -22.14 8.80
N LEU A 607 -10.15 -20.99 8.29
CA LEU A 607 -11.17 -20.18 8.95
C LEU A 607 -12.49 -20.91 9.24
N ARG A 608 -12.84 -21.91 8.43
CA ARG A 608 -14.12 -22.62 8.55
C ARG A 608 -14.05 -23.87 9.42
N TYR A 609 -12.90 -24.55 9.42
CA TYR A 609 -12.74 -25.92 9.93
C TYR A 609 -11.71 -26.03 11.06
N THR A 610 -11.02 -24.97 11.45
CA THR A 610 -10.18 -24.99 12.65
C THR A 610 -10.96 -24.52 13.88
N GLU A 611 -10.64 -25.10 15.02
CA GLU A 611 -11.08 -24.64 16.32
C GLU A 611 -10.40 -23.33 16.73
N ALA A 612 -10.83 -22.72 17.84
CA ALA A 612 -10.34 -21.42 18.31
C ALA A 612 -8.84 -21.40 18.63
N ASP A 613 -8.24 -22.56 18.91
CA ASP A 613 -6.81 -22.75 19.13
C ASP A 613 -6.02 -23.04 17.83
N MET A 614 -6.67 -22.96 16.67
CA MET A 614 -6.14 -23.26 15.33
C MET A 614 -5.82 -24.75 15.10
N SER A 615 -6.35 -25.63 15.95
CA SER A 615 -6.30 -27.08 15.74
C SER A 615 -7.46 -27.56 14.87
N VAL A 616 -7.30 -28.72 14.24
CA VAL A 616 -8.28 -29.38 13.39
C VAL A 616 -8.42 -30.81 13.85
N ASP A 617 -9.57 -31.13 14.43
CA ASP A 617 -9.87 -32.51 14.80
C ASP A 617 -10.21 -33.37 13.56
N PHE A 618 -10.32 -34.67 13.79
CA PHE A 618 -10.58 -35.62 12.71
C PHE A 618 -11.94 -35.39 12.03
N ASP A 619 -12.96 -34.98 12.78
CA ASP A 619 -14.31 -34.78 12.26
C ASP A 619 -14.37 -33.57 11.32
N ASN A 620 -13.75 -32.45 11.71
CA ASN A 620 -13.63 -31.27 10.85
C ASN A 620 -12.77 -31.55 9.61
N PHE A 621 -11.70 -32.35 9.75
CA PHE A 621 -10.88 -32.79 8.62
C PHE A 621 -11.70 -33.59 7.60
N VAL A 622 -12.40 -34.64 8.03
CA VAL A 622 -13.24 -35.46 7.13
C VAL A 622 -14.34 -34.62 6.49
N THR A 623 -15.01 -33.77 7.27
CA THR A 623 -16.07 -32.88 6.76
C THR A 623 -15.56 -31.93 5.68
N CYS A 624 -14.34 -31.39 5.85
CA CYS A 624 -13.71 -30.54 4.86
C CYS A 624 -13.47 -31.28 3.53
N LEU A 625 -12.87 -32.47 3.57
CA LEU A 625 -12.54 -33.23 2.37
C LEU A 625 -13.79 -33.69 1.62
N VAL A 626 -14.82 -34.17 2.34
CA VAL A 626 -16.09 -34.56 1.71
C VAL A 626 -16.75 -33.37 1.02
N ARG A 627 -16.73 -32.19 1.65
CA ARG A 627 -17.31 -30.98 1.05
C ARG A 627 -16.52 -30.52 -0.18
N LEU A 628 -15.19 -30.50 -0.12
CA LEU A 628 -14.34 -30.16 -1.27
C LEU A 628 -14.61 -31.09 -2.44
N GLU A 629 -14.57 -32.40 -2.20
CA GLU A 629 -14.82 -33.43 -3.21
C GLU A 629 -16.22 -33.26 -3.85
N THR A 630 -17.25 -33.02 -3.03
CA THR A 630 -18.60 -32.75 -3.52
C THR A 630 -18.62 -31.53 -4.43
N MET A 631 -17.98 -30.42 -4.03
CA MET A 631 -17.94 -29.20 -4.82
C MET A 631 -17.20 -29.40 -6.16
N PHE A 632 -16.06 -30.10 -6.16
CA PHE A 632 -15.35 -30.45 -7.39
C PHE A 632 -16.24 -31.32 -8.29
N ASN A 633 -16.86 -32.36 -7.77
CA ASN A 633 -17.69 -33.27 -8.56
C ASN A 633 -18.93 -32.57 -9.12
N THR A 634 -19.61 -31.74 -8.33
CA THR A 634 -20.73 -30.92 -8.81
C THR A 634 -20.28 -29.98 -9.92
N PHE A 635 -19.17 -29.27 -9.75
CA PHE A 635 -18.63 -28.37 -10.77
C PHE A 635 -18.37 -29.11 -12.10
N HIS A 636 -17.61 -30.22 -12.07
CA HIS A 636 -17.31 -31.00 -13.27
C HIS A 636 -18.53 -31.65 -13.92
N THR A 637 -19.60 -31.91 -13.15
CA THR A 637 -20.85 -32.46 -13.68
C THR A 637 -21.65 -31.40 -14.44
N ILE A 638 -21.58 -30.14 -14.00
CA ILE A 638 -22.32 -29.01 -14.58
C ILE A 638 -21.52 -28.38 -15.74
N ASP A 639 -20.19 -28.32 -15.65
CA ASP A 639 -19.26 -27.85 -16.68
C ASP A 639 -19.13 -28.85 -17.85
N THR A 640 -20.23 -29.03 -18.58
CA THR A 640 -20.33 -30.03 -19.65
C THR A 640 -19.49 -29.72 -20.89
N ASP A 641 -19.24 -28.43 -21.16
CA ASP A 641 -18.41 -27.93 -22.25
C ASP A 641 -16.92 -27.75 -21.87
N LYS A 642 -16.59 -27.87 -20.58
CA LYS A 642 -15.21 -27.84 -20.04
C LYS A 642 -14.53 -26.50 -20.31
N ASP A 643 -15.30 -25.42 -20.29
CA ASP A 643 -14.79 -24.07 -20.45
C ASP A 643 -14.29 -23.47 -19.12
N GLY A 644 -14.56 -24.18 -18.01
CA GLY A 644 -14.16 -23.78 -16.67
C GLY A 644 -15.10 -22.76 -16.02
N GLN A 645 -16.32 -22.61 -16.53
CA GLN A 645 -17.38 -21.77 -15.98
C GLN A 645 -18.68 -22.56 -15.85
N ILE A 646 -19.52 -22.17 -14.89
CA ILE A 646 -20.87 -22.76 -14.73
C ILE A 646 -21.89 -21.65 -14.55
N ALA A 647 -23.08 -21.85 -15.11
CA ALA A 647 -24.21 -20.93 -14.95
C ALA A 647 -25.28 -21.57 -14.05
N LEU A 648 -25.62 -20.87 -12.97
CA LEU A 648 -26.65 -21.29 -12.01
C LEU A 648 -27.68 -20.16 -11.88
N ASN A 649 -28.96 -20.52 -11.82
CA ASN A 649 -30.00 -19.59 -11.40
C ASN A 649 -30.14 -19.59 -9.87
N PHE A 650 -30.89 -18.62 -9.33
CA PHE A 650 -31.06 -18.47 -7.88
C PHE A 650 -31.61 -19.72 -7.17
N PHE A 651 -32.40 -20.56 -7.84
CA PHE A 651 -32.96 -21.78 -7.27
C PHE A 651 -32.01 -22.98 -7.33
N GLN A 652 -30.87 -22.85 -8.01
CA GLN A 652 -29.82 -23.86 -8.14
C GLN A 652 -28.62 -23.61 -7.22
N VAL A 653 -28.55 -22.43 -6.60
CA VAL A 653 -27.55 -22.02 -5.59
C VAL A 653 -28.10 -22.29 -4.20
#